data_AF-A0A7C4KA15-F1
#
_entry.id   AF-A0A7C4KA15-F1
#
_cell.length_a   1.000
_cell.length_b   1.000
_cell.length_c   1.000
_cell.angle_alpha   90.00
_cell.angle_beta   90.00
_cell.angle_gamma   90.00
#
_symmetry.space_group_name_H-M   'P 1'
#
loop_
_entity.id
_entity.type
_entity.pdbx_description
1 polymer ?
#
loop_
_entity_poly.entity_id
_entity_poly.type
_entity_poly.pdbx_seq_one_letter_code
_entity_poly.pdbx_strand_id
1 'polypeptide(L)'
;MGRFFANFSLDRLSFWLGFVAGALFLWLLGRFLPWLKQTIQQARQAAQATRETLTAPTDVRLRNDLLRKLEGMHLTAPLFSLSEIGIRNQLIAPPAHIEPGKTGMAEDITAAALPYIPEWPEMAAMYGARTMTLPEALQGDAHIALAGELGSGKTVALAHLALQLARQKSSFANLNQMIPVWVHAADLNLPPREPANLVLTIVEALSSFTSPLTQARLPAFLTESATKGNILLLLDGLDEAPPETFKPVVEYLDQLLKAYPRLRVAAAVSPHYLDGLTELGFAPVYMAIWNQEQKARYLNRWNKLWEKYVSVEVSENERVDSTLLNAWLLSDKTPRTPLEFTLRVWAAYAGDSLGPGLKESIEAYLRRMIPGVQFSMLALEKLAVQALLAKEPFFSAKQARAWTAEYEETVQADIQIPAGIQPTEQPSKEQAVKAPASVSRLLPALIENGLIQTHSGERLNFNHPLILSYLAGVGLRKRAGIVEIPEISRWSALLHSLGFMLASGGESKIAEEFLKSNRQPLYQECLTAARWLPHDQREAPWSIQTLRQLAAIFQDRSASTGLRARAMTALAISGNATVSGLFRQKLLSQEAVERQFAALGCGYIGDTKAVDTLKELLNDRSQNVRRAACLALVAIGNKPALESVADALLGGDDDLRRMAAEALANHPEEGHPTLKEGAFLDDILVQKAVIFGLQRLREPWATEIIEKLFAEEEQWVVKDAAGQALKEMSLPNPHIPQRYPPLYNLPWLIAFAGERGMGISPGKAALEIFMLALKEGSVEQKLAAMQYVGLHGNETHILPLYNIYYEEVGELKDAAYEALLQLSLRDFELPPPAQFGLGIVR
;
A
#
# COMPACT_ATOMS: atom_id res chain seq x y z
N MET A 1 -6.77 -29.51 92.33
CA MET A 1 -6.86 -28.37 93.25
C MET A 1 -5.66 -28.39 94.19
N GLY A 2 -5.02 -27.24 94.40
CA GLY A 2 -4.07 -27.00 95.49
C GLY A 2 -2.59 -27.31 95.18
N ARG A 3 -1.90 -26.38 94.48
CA ARG A 3 -0.42 -26.15 94.41
C ARG A 3 0.23 -26.01 93.01
N PHE A 4 -0.53 -25.82 91.92
CA PHE A 4 0.07 -25.53 90.60
C PHE A 4 0.04 -24.04 90.18
N PHE A 5 -0.67 -23.17 90.90
CA PHE A 5 -0.82 -21.74 90.54
C PHE A 5 -0.19 -20.76 91.55
N ALA A 6 0.77 -21.19 92.38
CA ALA A 6 1.35 -20.32 93.41
C ALA A 6 2.54 -19.46 92.92
N ASN A 7 3.15 -19.74 91.76
CA ASN A 7 4.32 -19.01 91.25
C ASN A 7 4.21 -18.64 89.76
N PHE A 8 3.01 -18.32 89.26
CA PHE A 8 2.85 -17.78 87.91
C PHE A 8 2.81 -16.24 87.96
N SER A 9 3.98 -15.62 88.15
CA SER A 9 4.12 -14.18 87.90
C SER A 9 4.24 -13.97 86.39
N LEU A 10 3.11 -13.74 85.72
CA LEU A 10 3.09 -13.17 84.38
C LEU A 10 3.69 -11.77 84.50
N ASP A 11 4.97 -11.64 84.14
CA ASP A 11 5.59 -10.35 83.96
C ASP A 11 4.82 -9.64 82.82
N ARG A 12 4.03 -8.63 83.20
CA ARG A 12 3.03 -8.00 82.33
C ARG A 12 3.69 -7.44 81.07
N LEU A 13 4.94 -7.01 81.17
CA LEU A 13 5.71 -6.49 80.05
C LEU A 13 5.99 -7.57 78.99
N SER A 14 6.47 -8.74 79.39
CA SER A 14 6.79 -9.83 78.47
C SER A 14 5.54 -10.45 77.83
N PHE A 15 4.40 -10.49 78.53
CA PHE A 15 3.12 -10.88 77.94
C PHE A 15 2.63 -9.89 76.88
N TRP A 16 2.65 -8.58 77.17
CA TRP A 16 2.22 -7.56 76.21
C TRP A 16 3.19 -7.42 75.03
N LEU A 17 4.50 -7.58 75.24
CA LEU A 17 5.47 -7.64 74.14
C LEU A 17 5.23 -8.86 73.25
N GLY A 18 4.97 -10.03 73.84
CA GLY A 18 4.62 -11.23 73.08
C GLY A 18 3.30 -11.09 72.32
N PHE A 19 2.29 -10.44 72.92
CA PHE A 19 1.00 -10.18 72.30
C PHE A 19 1.11 -9.20 71.13
N VAL A 20 1.87 -8.11 71.29
CA VAL A 20 2.11 -7.13 70.21
C VAL A 20 2.94 -7.75 69.09
N ALA A 21 3.99 -8.51 69.41
CA ALA A 21 4.78 -9.23 68.42
C ALA A 21 3.93 -10.27 67.64
N GLY A 22 3.06 -11.01 68.34
CA GLY A 22 2.14 -11.96 67.73
C GLY A 22 1.08 -11.29 66.85
N ALA A 23 0.52 -10.16 67.29
CA ALA A 23 -0.45 -9.38 66.52
C ALA A 23 0.19 -8.75 65.26
N LEU A 24 1.42 -8.25 65.39
CA LEU A 24 2.17 -7.65 64.28
C LEU A 24 2.61 -8.71 63.27
N PHE A 25 2.97 -9.91 63.74
CA PHE A 25 3.21 -11.07 62.88
C PHE A 25 1.95 -11.53 62.14
N LEU A 26 0.81 -11.64 62.82
CA LEU A 26 -0.48 -11.99 62.19
C LEU A 26 -0.94 -10.93 61.17
N TRP A 27 -0.69 -9.66 61.45
CA TRP A 27 -1.00 -8.57 60.54
C TRP A 27 -0.11 -8.57 59.28
N LEU A 28 1.20 -8.79 59.45
CA LEU A 28 2.13 -8.97 58.33
C LEU A 28 1.78 -10.21 57.49
N LEU A 29 1.46 -11.34 58.14
CA LEU A 29 1.05 -12.57 57.46
C LEU A 29 -0.25 -12.36 56.66
N GLY A 30 -1.23 -11.67 57.26
CA GLY A 30 -2.49 -11.30 56.63
C GLY A 30 -2.34 -10.41 55.38
N ARG A 31 -1.30 -9.55 55.34
CA ARG A 31 -0.94 -8.77 54.16
C ARG A 31 -0.16 -9.55 53.10
N PHE A 32 0.60 -10.57 53.51
CA PHE A 32 1.45 -11.36 52.61
C PHE A 32 0.70 -12.51 51.91
N LEU A 33 -0.30 -13.10 52.59
CA LEU A 33 -1.12 -14.21 52.08
C LEU A 33 -1.86 -13.92 50.75
N PRO A 34 -2.47 -12.74 50.54
CA PRO A 34 -3.09 -12.38 49.26
C PRO A 34 -2.07 -12.26 48.13
N TRP A 35 -0.93 -11.63 48.40
CA TRP A 35 0.18 -11.47 47.43
C TRP A 35 0.76 -12.83 47.04
N LEU A 36 0.96 -13.74 48.00
CA LEU A 36 1.43 -15.10 47.76
C LEU A 36 0.43 -15.93 46.94
N LYS A 37 -0.88 -15.80 47.21
CA LYS A 37 -1.92 -16.47 46.41
C LYS A 37 -1.93 -15.95 44.97
N GLN A 38 -1.75 -14.64 44.77
CA GLN A 38 -1.74 -14.02 43.45
C GLN A 38 -0.49 -14.41 42.66
N THR A 39 0.68 -14.46 43.29
CA THR A 39 1.92 -14.96 42.67
C THR A 39 1.87 -16.45 42.36
N ILE A 40 1.29 -17.29 43.22
CA ILE A 40 1.09 -18.72 42.94
C ILE A 40 0.08 -18.91 41.80
N GLN A 41 -0.98 -18.11 41.72
CA GLN A 41 -1.94 -18.14 40.62
C GLN A 41 -1.30 -17.71 39.29
N GLN A 42 -0.52 -16.63 39.29
CA GLN A 42 0.26 -16.19 38.12
C GLN A 42 1.28 -17.25 37.70
N ALA A 43 1.99 -17.87 38.65
CA ALA A 43 2.93 -18.95 38.37
C ALA A 43 2.22 -20.20 37.82
N ARG A 44 1.02 -20.53 38.30
CA ARG A 44 0.20 -21.64 37.76
C ARG A 44 -0.33 -21.32 36.37
N GLN A 45 -0.81 -20.12 36.12
CA GLN A 45 -1.27 -19.68 34.79
C GLN A 45 -0.11 -19.64 33.79
N ALA A 46 1.06 -19.13 34.22
CA ALA A 46 2.29 -19.17 33.43
C ALA A 46 2.72 -20.62 33.17
N ALA A 47 2.71 -21.50 34.17
CA ALA A 47 3.06 -22.91 34.00
C ALA A 47 2.07 -23.67 33.09
N GLN A 48 0.77 -23.36 33.18
CA GLN A 48 -0.25 -23.92 32.29
C GLN A 48 -0.06 -23.42 30.85
N ALA A 49 0.11 -22.12 30.64
CA ALA A 49 0.42 -21.54 29.32
C ALA A 49 1.72 -22.09 28.73
N THR A 50 2.74 -22.33 29.57
CA THR A 50 4.02 -22.94 29.16
C THR A 50 3.84 -24.43 28.80
N ARG A 51 3.01 -25.17 29.55
CA ARG A 51 2.71 -26.58 29.25
C ARG A 51 1.86 -26.74 27.98
N GLU A 52 0.92 -25.83 27.75
CA GLU A 52 0.11 -25.76 26.53
C GLU A 52 0.98 -25.42 25.31
N THR A 53 1.91 -24.47 25.42
CA THR A 53 2.87 -24.18 24.34
C THR A 53 3.84 -25.34 24.07
N LEU A 54 4.30 -26.05 25.11
CA LEU A 54 5.16 -27.24 24.96
C LEU A 54 4.47 -28.47 24.36
N THR A 55 3.14 -28.54 24.38
CA THR A 55 2.33 -29.63 23.79
C THR A 55 1.61 -29.23 22.50
N ALA A 56 1.56 -27.93 22.19
CA ALA A 56 0.94 -27.41 20.96
C ALA A 56 1.57 -28.01 19.69
N PRO A 57 0.76 -28.32 18.66
CA PRO A 57 1.28 -28.74 17.36
C PRO A 57 2.06 -27.61 16.68
N THR A 58 2.92 -27.97 15.72
CA THR A 58 3.87 -27.03 15.07
C THR A 58 3.17 -25.86 14.38
N ASP A 59 1.96 -26.06 13.85
CA ASP A 59 1.16 -25.02 13.21
C ASP A 59 0.74 -23.90 14.17
N VAL A 60 0.26 -24.26 15.36
CA VAL A 60 -0.14 -23.31 16.41
C VAL A 60 1.06 -22.51 16.90
N ARG A 61 2.22 -23.16 17.04
CA ARG A 61 3.46 -22.47 17.42
C ARG A 61 3.92 -21.49 16.35
N LEU A 62 3.96 -21.91 15.09
CA LEU A 62 4.32 -21.04 13.97
C LEU A 62 3.38 -19.83 13.90
N ARG A 63 2.06 -20.04 14.07
CA ARG A 63 1.08 -18.95 14.12
C ARG A 63 1.35 -17.99 15.28
N ASN A 64 1.67 -18.48 16.47
CA ASN A 64 1.96 -17.63 17.62
C ASN A 64 3.26 -16.83 17.45
N ASP A 65 4.32 -17.46 16.94
CA ASP A 65 5.58 -16.78 16.64
C ASP A 65 5.36 -15.70 15.56
N LEU A 66 4.58 -16.02 14.53
CA LEU A 66 4.17 -15.08 13.49
C LEU A 66 3.36 -13.91 14.05
N LEU A 67 2.35 -14.15 14.92
CA LEU A 67 1.57 -13.08 15.52
C LEU A 67 2.45 -12.06 16.24
N ARG A 68 3.42 -12.51 17.05
CA ARG A 68 4.33 -11.59 17.75
C ARG A 68 5.17 -10.75 16.79
N LYS A 69 5.64 -11.33 15.69
CA LYS A 69 6.39 -10.60 14.65
C LYS A 69 5.51 -9.53 14.00
N LEU A 70 4.29 -9.89 13.61
CA LEU A 70 3.39 -9.04 12.84
C LEU A 70 2.88 -7.81 13.62
N GLU A 71 2.69 -7.90 14.93
CA GLU A 71 2.21 -6.77 15.73
C GLU A 71 3.14 -5.55 15.67
N GLY A 72 4.43 -5.73 15.38
CA GLY A 72 5.41 -4.65 15.23
C GLY A 72 5.67 -4.21 13.77
N MET A 73 4.94 -4.72 12.79
CA MET A 73 5.21 -4.47 11.36
C MET A 73 4.56 -3.18 10.84
N HIS A 74 4.89 -2.07 11.48
CA HIS A 74 4.53 -0.71 11.06
C HIS A 74 5.44 0.31 11.74
N LEU A 75 5.54 1.52 11.16
CA LEU A 75 6.45 2.57 11.63
C LEU A 75 6.19 3.03 13.07
N THR A 76 4.94 2.90 13.54
CA THR A 76 4.48 3.37 14.86
C THR A 76 4.46 2.26 15.91
N ALA A 77 5.13 1.13 15.65
CA ALA A 77 5.24 0.00 16.57
C ALA A 77 5.76 0.35 17.98
N PRO A 78 6.62 1.37 18.18
CA PRO A 78 7.01 1.80 19.52
C PRO A 78 5.84 2.35 20.36
N LEU A 79 4.75 2.80 19.72
CA LEU A 79 3.59 3.39 20.39
C LEU A 79 2.43 2.41 20.52
N PHE A 80 2.11 1.69 19.44
CA PHE A 80 0.88 0.91 19.31
C PHE A 80 1.17 -0.42 18.64
N SER A 81 0.34 -1.44 18.90
CA SER A 81 0.39 -2.68 18.12
C SER A 81 -0.39 -2.56 16.81
N LEU A 82 0.01 -3.33 15.79
CA LEU A 82 -0.64 -3.31 14.48
C LEU A 82 -2.13 -3.64 14.58
N SER A 83 -2.51 -4.58 15.46
CA SER A 83 -3.91 -4.96 15.63
C SER A 83 -4.78 -3.90 16.32
N GLU A 84 -4.19 -2.94 17.02
CA GLU A 84 -4.91 -1.80 17.62
C GLU A 84 -5.09 -0.66 16.62
N ILE A 85 -4.02 -0.28 15.89
CA ILE A 85 -4.05 0.91 15.02
C ILE A 85 -4.45 0.59 13.57
N GLY A 86 -4.18 -0.62 13.08
CA GLY A 86 -4.27 -0.98 11.67
C GLY A 86 -5.68 -0.88 11.07
N ILE A 87 -5.79 -0.22 9.92
CA ILE A 87 -7.04 -0.15 9.13
C ILE A 87 -7.00 -1.17 8.00
N ARG A 88 -8.17 -1.70 7.66
CA ARG A 88 -8.32 -2.61 6.51
C ARG A 88 -7.90 -1.90 5.21
N ASN A 89 -6.78 -2.34 4.65
CA ASN A 89 -6.32 -1.92 3.33
C ASN A 89 -7.30 -2.38 2.24
N GLN A 90 -7.41 -1.56 1.20
CA GLN A 90 -8.22 -1.83 0.02
C GLN A 90 -7.33 -1.87 -1.22
N LEU A 91 -7.76 -2.63 -2.21
CA LEU A 91 -7.13 -2.78 -3.51
C LEU A 91 -8.04 -2.17 -4.56
N ILE A 92 -7.48 -1.49 -5.56
CA ILE A 92 -8.26 -1.07 -6.72
C ILE A 92 -8.69 -2.33 -7.46
N ALA A 93 -9.99 -2.46 -7.75
CA ALA A 93 -10.48 -3.58 -8.51
C ALA A 93 -9.97 -3.48 -9.97
N PRO A 94 -9.27 -4.50 -10.50
CA PRO A 94 -8.87 -4.51 -11.89
C PRO A 94 -10.12 -4.59 -12.78
N PRO A 95 -10.03 -4.24 -14.06
CA PRO A 95 -11.14 -4.40 -14.99
C PRO A 95 -11.62 -5.85 -14.99
N ALA A 96 -12.94 -6.03 -15.14
CA ALA A 96 -13.54 -7.36 -15.18
C ALA A 96 -12.92 -8.19 -16.31
N HIS A 97 -12.75 -9.49 -16.08
CA HIS A 97 -12.26 -10.38 -17.12
C HIS A 97 -13.21 -10.38 -18.32
N ILE A 98 -12.68 -10.08 -19.52
CA ILE A 98 -13.46 -10.05 -20.74
C ILE A 98 -13.55 -11.48 -21.28
N GLU A 99 -14.75 -12.05 -21.22
CA GLU A 99 -15.06 -13.31 -21.91
C GLU A 99 -15.96 -13.01 -23.12
N PRO A 100 -15.44 -13.12 -24.35
CA PRO A 100 -16.23 -12.90 -25.56
C PRO A 100 -17.53 -13.71 -25.56
N GLY A 101 -18.65 -13.06 -25.88
CA GLY A 101 -19.98 -13.68 -25.89
C GLY A 101 -20.67 -13.80 -24.52
N LYS A 102 -20.05 -13.33 -23.43
CA LYS A 102 -20.73 -13.12 -22.14
C LYS A 102 -21.05 -11.64 -21.95
N THR A 103 -22.29 -11.34 -21.58
CA THR A 103 -22.71 -9.98 -21.20
C THR A 103 -21.93 -9.51 -19.97
N GLY A 104 -21.20 -8.39 -20.08
CA GLY A 104 -20.53 -7.75 -18.95
C GLY A 104 -21.51 -7.24 -17.90
N MET A 105 -21.04 -7.04 -16.67
CA MET A 105 -21.80 -6.33 -15.64
C MET A 105 -21.94 -4.85 -16.02
N ALA A 106 -23.02 -4.21 -15.58
CA ALA A 106 -23.17 -2.76 -15.75
C ALA A 106 -22.02 -2.03 -15.05
N GLU A 107 -21.34 -1.15 -15.79
CA GLU A 107 -20.32 -0.28 -15.23
C GLU A 107 -20.97 0.80 -14.35
N ASP A 108 -20.33 1.09 -13.23
CA ASP A 108 -20.72 2.21 -12.39
C ASP A 108 -20.26 3.55 -12.97
N ILE A 109 -20.83 4.66 -12.49
CA ILE A 109 -20.48 6.02 -12.94
C ILE A 109 -18.97 6.30 -12.97
N THR A 110 -18.20 5.77 -12.02
CA THR A 110 -16.77 6.04 -11.92
C THR A 110 -15.99 5.24 -12.94
N ALA A 111 -16.28 3.95 -13.11
CA ALA A 111 -15.65 3.11 -14.13
C ALA A 111 -15.88 3.67 -15.54
N ALA A 112 -17.09 4.19 -15.80
CA ALA A 112 -17.41 4.80 -17.09
C ALA A 112 -16.77 6.19 -17.31
N ALA A 113 -16.50 6.95 -16.24
CA ALA A 113 -15.93 8.30 -16.33
C ALA A 113 -14.40 8.36 -16.19
N LEU A 114 -13.79 7.41 -15.48
CA LEU A 114 -12.37 7.38 -15.17
C LEU A 114 -11.77 6.05 -15.67
N PRO A 115 -10.86 6.09 -16.65
CA PRO A 115 -10.14 4.90 -17.10
C PRO A 115 -9.40 4.21 -15.94
N TYR A 116 -9.20 2.90 -16.06
CA TYR A 116 -8.40 2.15 -15.11
C TYR A 116 -6.93 2.57 -15.18
N ILE A 117 -6.48 3.37 -14.20
CA ILE A 117 -5.11 3.91 -14.07
C ILE A 117 -4.53 3.57 -12.70
N PRO A 118 -4.32 2.28 -12.39
CA PRO A 118 -4.09 1.82 -11.02
C PRO A 118 -2.76 2.29 -10.41
N GLU A 119 -1.79 2.66 -11.23
CA GLU A 119 -0.54 3.31 -10.80
C GLU A 119 -0.72 4.78 -10.40
N TRP A 120 -1.87 5.40 -10.67
CA TRP A 120 -2.32 6.70 -10.15
C TRP A 120 -3.61 6.57 -9.33
N PRO A 121 -3.53 5.97 -8.13
CA PRO A 121 -4.69 5.63 -7.30
C PRO A 121 -5.43 6.84 -6.73
N GLU A 122 -4.89 8.06 -6.86
CA GLU A 122 -5.42 9.29 -6.26
C GLU A 122 -6.84 9.62 -6.73
N MET A 123 -7.06 9.59 -8.05
CA MET A 123 -8.37 9.86 -8.64
C MET A 123 -9.35 8.74 -8.33
N ALA A 124 -8.89 7.49 -8.39
CA ALA A 124 -9.70 6.31 -8.07
C ALA A 124 -10.23 6.37 -6.63
N ALA A 125 -9.36 6.72 -5.67
CA ALA A 125 -9.75 6.87 -4.26
C ALA A 125 -10.73 8.04 -4.05
N MET A 126 -10.52 9.16 -4.74
CA MET A 126 -11.38 10.34 -4.60
C MET A 126 -12.78 10.14 -5.18
N TYR A 127 -12.87 9.51 -6.36
CA TYR A 127 -14.14 9.27 -7.05
C TYR A 127 -14.79 7.93 -6.68
N GLY A 128 -14.34 7.27 -5.61
CA GLY A 128 -14.94 6.05 -5.08
C GLY A 128 -14.89 4.87 -6.05
N ALA A 129 -13.83 4.75 -6.85
CA ALA A 129 -13.66 3.61 -7.74
C ALA A 129 -13.79 2.29 -6.98
N ARG A 130 -14.31 1.26 -7.64
CA ARG A 130 -14.56 -0.03 -7.02
C ARG A 130 -13.27 -0.60 -6.42
N THR A 131 -13.35 -0.98 -5.15
CA THR A 131 -12.25 -1.63 -4.44
C THR A 131 -12.61 -3.05 -4.06
N MET A 132 -11.59 -3.83 -3.72
CA MET A 132 -11.72 -5.15 -3.12
C MET A 132 -10.70 -5.31 -2.00
N THR A 133 -10.79 -6.43 -1.30
CA THR A 133 -9.85 -6.72 -0.20
C THR A 133 -8.88 -7.82 -0.57
N LEU A 134 -7.68 -7.83 0.02
CA LEU A 134 -6.68 -8.84 -0.33
C LEU A 134 -7.17 -10.31 -0.14
N PRO A 135 -7.93 -10.65 0.92
CA PRO A 135 -8.55 -11.98 1.01
C PRO A 135 -9.53 -12.30 -0.14
N GLU A 136 -10.21 -11.28 -0.68
CA GLU A 136 -11.14 -11.41 -1.81
C GLU A 136 -10.39 -11.60 -3.13
N ALA A 137 -9.32 -10.84 -3.35
CA ALA A 137 -8.44 -11.01 -4.52
C ALA A 137 -7.83 -12.41 -4.59
N LEU A 138 -7.60 -13.04 -3.43
CA LEU A 138 -7.11 -14.41 -3.32
C LEU A 138 -8.20 -15.46 -3.61
N GLN A 139 -9.44 -15.13 -3.99
CA GLN A 139 -10.43 -16.18 -4.29
C GLN A 139 -10.29 -16.80 -5.68
N GLY A 140 -9.59 -16.18 -6.63
CA GLY A 140 -9.47 -16.66 -8.02
C GLY A 140 -8.26 -17.56 -8.32
N ASP A 141 -7.67 -18.20 -7.29
CA ASP A 141 -6.51 -19.10 -7.36
C ASP A 141 -5.22 -18.56 -8.03
N ALA A 142 -5.20 -17.28 -8.42
CA ALA A 142 -4.00 -16.60 -8.89
C ALA A 142 -2.99 -16.36 -7.76
N HIS A 143 -1.71 -16.26 -8.13
CA HIS A 143 -0.70 -15.60 -7.31
C HIS A 143 -0.92 -14.08 -7.41
N ILE A 144 -0.64 -13.34 -6.35
CA ILE A 144 -0.90 -11.89 -6.29
C ILE A 144 0.41 -11.13 -6.25
N ALA A 145 0.62 -10.24 -7.22
CA ALA A 145 1.66 -9.23 -7.19
C ALA A 145 1.04 -7.92 -6.68
N LEU A 146 1.20 -7.66 -5.38
CA LEU A 146 0.64 -6.49 -4.72
C LEU A 146 1.51 -5.27 -5.02
N ALA A 147 1.07 -4.42 -5.94
CA ALA A 147 1.79 -3.26 -6.43
C ALA A 147 1.31 -1.96 -5.78
N GLY A 148 2.19 -0.96 -5.74
CA GLY A 148 1.88 0.38 -5.24
C GLY A 148 3.12 1.17 -4.85
N GLU A 149 3.01 2.48 -4.89
CA GLU A 149 4.11 3.40 -4.56
C GLU A 149 4.64 3.20 -3.12
N LEU A 150 5.82 3.76 -2.83
CA LEU A 150 6.41 3.69 -1.50
C LEU A 150 5.45 4.31 -0.46
N GLY A 151 5.24 3.61 0.66
CA GLY A 151 4.32 4.07 1.70
C GLY A 151 2.83 3.78 1.46
N SER A 152 2.46 3.18 0.32
CA SER A 152 1.07 2.75 0.01
C SER A 152 0.49 1.71 0.99
N GLY A 153 1.35 1.05 1.79
CA GLY A 153 0.94 0.10 2.82
C GLY A 153 0.97 -1.37 2.40
N LYS A 154 1.79 -1.74 1.41
CA LYS A 154 1.93 -3.13 0.92
C LYS A 154 2.31 -4.12 2.02
N THR A 155 3.41 -3.85 2.73
CA THR A 155 3.84 -4.63 3.90
C THR A 155 2.75 -4.76 4.96
N VAL A 156 2.06 -3.65 5.27
CA VAL A 156 0.95 -3.63 6.23
C VAL A 156 -0.23 -4.46 5.75
N ALA A 157 -0.56 -4.44 4.46
CA ALA A 157 -1.63 -5.24 3.89
C ALA A 157 -1.32 -6.74 3.94
N LEU A 158 -0.08 -7.15 3.62
CA LEU A 158 0.37 -8.53 3.79
C LEU A 158 0.35 -8.93 5.27
N ALA A 159 0.83 -8.06 6.17
CA ALA A 159 0.88 -8.33 7.60
C ALA A 159 -0.53 -8.46 8.19
N HIS A 160 -1.46 -7.61 7.78
CA HIS A 160 -2.86 -7.68 8.20
C HIS A 160 -3.55 -8.95 7.69
N LEU A 161 -3.29 -9.38 6.45
CA LEU A 161 -3.74 -10.68 5.95
C LEU A 161 -3.16 -11.82 6.80
N ALA A 162 -1.85 -11.79 7.06
CA ALA A 162 -1.18 -12.79 7.89
C ALA A 162 -1.78 -12.86 9.30
N LEU A 163 -2.09 -11.72 9.93
CA LEU A 163 -2.77 -11.64 11.23
C LEU A 163 -4.16 -12.29 11.18
N GLN A 164 -4.95 -12.00 10.16
CA GLN A 164 -6.29 -12.58 9.98
C GLN A 164 -6.22 -14.10 9.83
N LEU A 165 -5.31 -14.58 8.98
CA LEU A 165 -5.12 -16.01 8.75
C LEU A 165 -4.58 -16.70 9.99
N ALA A 166 -3.57 -16.13 10.67
CA ALA A 166 -2.99 -16.67 11.89
C ALA A 166 -4.04 -16.85 13.00
N ARG A 167 -4.96 -15.88 13.13
CA ARG A 167 -6.10 -15.91 14.07
C ARG A 167 -7.31 -16.72 13.58
N GLN A 168 -7.27 -17.25 12.34
CA GLN A 168 -8.39 -17.95 11.69
C GLN A 168 -9.68 -17.12 11.63
N LYS A 169 -9.54 -15.82 11.35
CA LYS A 169 -10.64 -14.83 11.29
C LYS A 169 -10.89 -14.31 9.87
N SER A 170 -10.50 -15.04 8.83
CA SER A 170 -10.84 -14.66 7.46
C SER A 170 -12.34 -14.79 7.23
N SER A 171 -12.92 -13.84 6.48
CA SER A 171 -14.29 -13.93 5.97
C SER A 171 -14.48 -15.10 4.99
N PHE A 172 -13.39 -15.66 4.46
CA PHE A 172 -13.41 -16.76 3.49
C PHE A 172 -12.88 -18.07 4.11
N ALA A 173 -13.73 -19.09 4.12
CA ALA A 173 -13.47 -20.37 4.80
C ALA A 173 -12.29 -21.17 4.21
N ASN A 174 -12.10 -21.13 2.89
CA ASN A 174 -10.96 -21.75 2.21
C ASN A 174 -9.62 -21.18 2.69
N LEU A 175 -9.53 -19.87 2.92
CA LEU A 175 -8.32 -19.22 3.41
C LEU A 175 -8.02 -19.57 4.87
N ASN A 176 -9.05 -19.80 5.70
CA ASN A 176 -8.83 -20.18 7.11
C ASN A 176 -8.10 -21.52 7.28
N GLN A 177 -8.12 -22.39 6.25
CA GLN A 177 -7.38 -23.66 6.24
C GLN A 177 -5.92 -23.49 5.81
N MET A 178 -5.53 -22.33 5.27
CA MET A 178 -4.17 -22.06 4.84
C MET A 178 -3.26 -21.68 6.03
N ILE A 179 -2.00 -22.06 5.91
CA ILE A 179 -0.91 -21.70 6.81
C ILE A 179 -0.21 -20.48 6.21
N PRO A 180 -0.31 -19.30 6.84
CA PRO A 180 0.43 -18.12 6.39
C PRO A 180 1.92 -18.30 6.71
N VAL A 181 2.77 -18.16 5.70
CA VAL A 181 4.24 -18.21 5.83
C VAL A 181 4.79 -16.85 5.40
N TRP A 182 5.31 -16.10 6.37
CA TRP A 182 5.88 -14.77 6.13
C TRP A 182 7.37 -14.87 5.80
N VAL A 183 7.79 -14.27 4.68
CA VAL A 183 9.19 -14.20 4.27
C VAL A 183 9.48 -12.80 3.75
N HIS A 184 10.57 -12.19 4.21
CA HIS A 184 11.11 -10.99 3.58
C HIS A 184 12.14 -11.39 2.51
N ALA A 185 12.17 -10.71 1.36
CA ALA A 185 13.11 -11.02 0.28
C ALA A 185 14.58 -10.98 0.74
N ALA A 186 14.92 -10.05 1.64
CA ALA A 186 16.26 -9.95 2.22
C ALA A 186 16.65 -11.15 3.09
N ASP A 187 15.68 -11.86 3.68
CA ASP A 187 15.90 -13.05 4.51
C ASP A 187 16.18 -14.31 3.67
N LEU A 188 15.98 -14.26 2.35
CA LEU A 188 16.28 -15.36 1.45
C LEU A 188 17.78 -15.39 1.13
N ASN A 189 18.45 -16.45 1.59
CA ASN A 189 19.83 -16.74 1.22
C ASN A 189 19.88 -17.36 -0.18
N LEU A 190 19.95 -16.51 -1.20
CA LEU A 190 20.01 -16.92 -2.60
C LEU A 190 21.42 -16.77 -3.19
N PRO A 191 21.86 -17.72 -4.05
CA PRO A 191 21.16 -18.94 -4.45
C PRO A 191 21.01 -19.95 -3.29
N PRO A 192 20.02 -20.87 -3.35
CA PRO A 192 19.77 -21.85 -2.28
C PRO A 192 21.02 -22.69 -1.96
N ARG A 193 21.32 -22.85 -0.66
CA ARG A 193 22.45 -23.69 -0.20
C ARG A 193 22.27 -25.16 -0.57
N GLU A 194 21.03 -25.65 -0.49
CA GLU A 194 20.64 -27.01 -0.88
C GLU A 194 19.57 -26.93 -1.98
N PRO A 195 19.97 -26.89 -3.27
CA PRO A 195 19.02 -26.81 -4.38
C PRO A 195 18.01 -27.97 -4.45
N ALA A 196 18.35 -29.13 -3.87
CA ALA A 196 17.47 -30.28 -3.76
C ALA A 196 16.32 -30.09 -2.74
N ASN A 197 16.44 -29.13 -1.81
CA ASN A 197 15.46 -28.86 -0.77
C ASN A 197 15.13 -27.36 -0.69
N LEU A 198 14.32 -26.90 -1.63
CA LEU A 198 13.91 -25.49 -1.74
C LEU A 198 13.22 -24.97 -0.47
N VAL A 199 12.50 -25.83 0.26
CA VAL A 199 11.80 -25.45 1.50
C VAL A 199 12.79 -25.04 2.60
N LEU A 200 14.03 -25.55 2.58
CA LEU A 200 15.05 -25.19 3.55
C LEU A 200 15.38 -23.69 3.51
N THR A 201 15.39 -23.08 2.32
CA THR A 201 15.61 -21.63 2.16
C THR A 201 14.51 -20.82 2.88
N ILE A 202 13.26 -21.29 2.86
CA ILE A 202 12.15 -20.68 3.61
C ILE A 202 12.35 -20.87 5.12
N VAL A 203 12.76 -22.07 5.55
CA VAL A 203 13.05 -22.35 6.97
C VAL A 203 14.15 -21.43 7.50
N GLU A 204 15.23 -21.24 6.73
CA GLU A 204 16.30 -20.30 7.08
C GLU A 204 15.78 -18.88 7.25
N ALA A 205 14.92 -18.41 6.33
CA ALA A 205 14.32 -17.09 6.43
C ALA A 205 13.44 -16.93 7.69
N LEU A 206 12.68 -17.97 8.06
CA LEU A 206 11.82 -17.97 9.25
C LEU A 206 12.61 -18.02 10.56
N SER A 207 13.88 -18.42 10.54
CA SER A 207 14.72 -18.52 11.75
C SER A 207 14.90 -17.18 12.47
N SER A 208 14.71 -16.05 11.76
CA SER A 208 14.86 -14.69 12.29
C SER A 208 13.83 -14.35 13.39
N PHE A 209 12.66 -14.99 13.41
CA PHE A 209 11.60 -14.70 14.38
C PHE A 209 10.95 -15.93 15.03
N THR A 210 11.25 -17.14 14.56
CA THR A 210 10.68 -18.38 15.13
C THR A 210 11.44 -18.85 16.35
N SER A 211 10.74 -19.45 17.32
CA SER A 211 11.37 -20.00 18.52
C SER A 211 12.16 -21.28 18.23
N PRO A 212 13.21 -21.63 19.02
CA PRO A 212 14.03 -22.82 18.79
C PRO A 212 13.23 -24.14 18.73
N LEU A 213 12.14 -24.22 19.51
CA LEU A 213 11.24 -25.38 19.53
C LEU A 213 10.43 -25.50 18.23
N THR A 214 10.05 -24.38 17.62
CA THR A 214 9.39 -24.33 16.31
C THR A 214 10.39 -24.74 15.22
N GLN A 215 11.59 -24.15 15.24
CA GLN A 215 12.65 -24.36 14.24
C GLN A 215 12.99 -25.83 14.05
N ALA A 216 13.12 -26.60 15.14
CA ALA A 216 13.48 -28.02 15.08
C ALA A 216 12.50 -28.90 14.28
N ARG A 217 11.22 -28.50 14.15
CA ARG A 217 10.17 -29.25 13.45
C ARG A 217 9.73 -28.58 12.14
N LEU A 218 10.23 -27.39 11.86
CA LEU A 218 9.78 -26.54 10.77
C LEU A 218 10.06 -27.14 9.37
N PRO A 219 11.24 -27.76 9.09
CA PRO A 219 11.49 -28.36 7.78
C PRO A 219 10.45 -29.41 7.38
N ALA A 220 10.24 -30.42 8.23
CA ALA A 220 9.29 -31.50 7.94
C ALA A 220 7.86 -30.98 7.82
N PHE A 221 7.46 -30.06 8.70
CA PHE A 221 6.12 -29.48 8.70
C PHE A 221 5.84 -28.66 7.44
N LEU A 222 6.78 -27.81 7.01
CA LEU A 222 6.60 -26.99 5.81
C LEU A 222 6.64 -27.83 4.54
N THR A 223 7.51 -28.84 4.45
CA THR A 223 7.51 -29.75 3.31
C THR A 223 6.17 -30.49 3.19
N GLU A 224 5.66 -31.05 4.29
CA GLU A 224 4.35 -31.72 4.29
C GLU A 224 3.21 -30.77 3.92
N SER A 225 3.22 -29.55 4.47
CA SER A 225 2.19 -28.54 4.21
C SER A 225 2.23 -28.01 2.77
N ALA A 226 3.43 -27.88 2.20
CA ALA A 226 3.63 -27.50 0.80
C ALA A 226 3.09 -28.58 -0.15
N THR A 227 3.38 -29.86 0.13
CA THR A 227 2.85 -30.99 -0.66
C THR A 227 1.32 -31.07 -0.58
N LYS A 228 0.72 -30.77 0.59
CA LYS A 228 -0.75 -30.71 0.73
C LYS A 228 -1.39 -29.55 -0.03
N GLY A 229 -0.62 -28.48 -0.30
CA GLY A 229 -1.11 -27.27 -0.96
C GLY A 229 -1.78 -26.28 -0.01
N ASN A 230 -1.45 -26.33 1.29
CA ASN A 230 -2.10 -25.51 2.31
C ASN A 230 -1.23 -24.31 2.73
N ILE A 231 -0.21 -23.94 1.94
CA ILE A 231 0.68 -22.81 2.24
C ILE A 231 0.26 -21.58 1.43
N LEU A 232 0.12 -20.46 2.12
CA LEU A 232 0.13 -19.13 1.51
C LEU A 232 1.45 -18.44 1.89
N LEU A 233 2.35 -18.33 0.92
CA LEU A 233 3.60 -17.59 1.06
C LEU A 233 3.32 -16.10 0.91
N LEU A 234 3.66 -15.32 1.93
CA LEU A 234 3.57 -13.87 1.95
C LEU A 234 4.99 -13.33 1.84
N LEU A 235 5.34 -12.86 0.63
CA LEU A 235 6.69 -12.41 0.30
C LEU A 235 6.74 -10.88 0.32
N ASP A 236 7.41 -10.32 1.31
CA ASP A 236 7.57 -8.87 1.46
C ASP A 236 8.94 -8.39 0.96
N GLY A 237 9.04 -7.11 0.64
CA GLY A 237 10.31 -6.44 0.35
C GLY A 237 10.89 -6.64 -1.06
N LEU A 238 10.15 -7.23 -2.00
CA LEU A 238 10.59 -7.26 -3.42
C LEU A 238 10.56 -5.86 -4.05
N ASP A 239 9.79 -4.92 -3.51
CA ASP A 239 9.77 -3.52 -3.94
C ASP A 239 10.98 -2.70 -3.43
N GLU A 240 11.73 -3.21 -2.46
CA GLU A 240 12.98 -2.59 -1.97
C GLU A 240 14.18 -2.94 -2.88
N ALA A 241 14.09 -4.09 -3.55
CA ALA A 241 15.15 -4.69 -4.35
C ALA A 241 15.28 -4.00 -5.72
N PRO A 242 16.50 -3.60 -6.16
CA PRO A 242 16.74 -3.27 -7.55
C PRO A 242 16.63 -4.52 -8.46
N PRO A 243 16.42 -4.35 -9.78
CA PRO A 243 16.21 -5.45 -10.73
C PRO A 243 17.24 -6.60 -10.63
N GLU A 244 18.50 -6.28 -10.38
CA GLU A 244 19.60 -7.24 -10.26
C GLU A 244 19.42 -8.19 -9.06
N THR A 245 18.85 -7.69 -7.96
CA THR A 245 18.53 -8.49 -6.76
C THR A 245 17.14 -9.13 -6.82
N PHE A 246 16.27 -8.65 -7.70
CA PHE A 246 14.93 -9.18 -7.92
C PHE A 246 14.97 -10.54 -8.65
N LYS A 247 15.79 -10.65 -9.70
CA LYS A 247 15.88 -11.84 -10.57
C LYS A 247 16.15 -13.16 -9.81
N PRO A 248 17.13 -13.26 -8.89
CA PRO A 248 17.36 -14.49 -8.15
C PRO A 248 16.14 -14.95 -7.34
N VAL A 249 15.32 -14.01 -6.84
CA VAL A 249 14.10 -14.36 -6.10
C VAL A 249 13.05 -14.95 -7.03
N VAL A 250 12.89 -14.39 -8.23
CA VAL A 250 11.97 -14.93 -9.26
C VAL A 250 12.40 -16.31 -9.72
N GLU A 251 13.69 -16.53 -9.98
CA GLU A 251 14.25 -17.85 -10.32
C GLU A 251 13.98 -18.89 -9.23
N TYR A 252 14.13 -18.50 -7.97
CA TYR A 252 13.80 -19.35 -6.84
C TYR A 252 12.29 -19.64 -6.76
N LEU A 253 11.43 -18.65 -6.97
CA LEU A 253 9.97 -18.84 -7.01
C LEU A 253 9.55 -19.77 -8.15
N ASP A 254 10.15 -19.66 -9.32
CA ASP A 254 9.91 -20.55 -10.45
C ASP A 254 10.18 -22.02 -10.09
N GLN A 255 11.35 -22.29 -9.50
CA GLN A 255 11.71 -23.62 -9.04
C GLN A 255 10.75 -24.12 -7.95
N LEU A 256 10.38 -23.25 -7.00
CA LEU A 256 9.48 -23.59 -5.90
C LEU A 256 8.07 -23.91 -6.39
N LEU A 257 7.52 -23.12 -7.30
CA LEU A 257 6.16 -23.30 -7.84
C LEU A 257 6.07 -24.51 -8.78
N LYS A 258 7.16 -24.85 -9.49
CA LYS A 258 7.27 -26.11 -10.22
C LYS A 258 7.27 -27.33 -9.29
N ALA A 259 7.98 -27.24 -8.16
CA ALA A 259 8.01 -28.31 -7.16
C ALA A 259 6.68 -28.44 -6.39
N TYR A 260 5.98 -27.33 -6.14
CA TYR A 260 4.74 -27.29 -5.36
C TYR A 260 3.63 -26.48 -6.09
N PRO A 261 2.95 -27.05 -7.11
CA PRO A 261 2.02 -26.31 -7.97
C PRO A 261 0.74 -25.79 -7.30
N ARG A 262 0.44 -26.24 -6.07
CA ARG A 262 -0.70 -25.80 -5.26
C ARG A 262 -0.32 -24.73 -4.23
N LEU A 263 0.97 -24.43 -4.08
CA LEU A 263 1.41 -23.34 -3.22
C LEU A 263 0.88 -22.02 -3.77
N ARG A 264 0.41 -21.13 -2.90
CA ARG A 264 -0.05 -19.79 -3.30
C ARG A 264 0.91 -18.73 -2.79
N VAL A 265 1.04 -17.64 -3.53
CA VAL A 265 1.97 -16.56 -3.18
C VAL A 265 1.28 -15.22 -3.31
N ALA A 266 1.49 -14.34 -2.33
CA ALA A 266 1.22 -12.92 -2.45
C ALA A 266 2.52 -12.17 -2.17
N ALA A 267 2.97 -11.34 -3.12
CA ALA A 267 4.25 -10.65 -3.05
C ALA A 267 4.09 -9.13 -3.13
N ALA A 268 4.74 -8.37 -2.25
CA ALA A 268 4.78 -6.91 -2.31
C ALA A 268 5.83 -6.46 -3.33
N VAL A 269 5.40 -5.73 -4.36
CA VAL A 269 6.24 -5.39 -5.53
C VAL A 269 6.17 -3.91 -5.88
N SER A 270 7.18 -3.43 -6.60
CA SER A 270 7.19 -2.09 -7.16
C SER A 270 6.20 -1.98 -8.32
N PRO A 271 5.51 -0.83 -8.50
CA PRO A 271 4.70 -0.61 -9.69
C PRO A 271 5.53 -0.41 -10.96
N HIS A 272 6.86 -0.33 -10.87
CA HIS A 272 7.75 -0.05 -12.01
C HIS A 272 8.48 -1.28 -12.56
N TYR A 273 8.43 -2.42 -11.87
CA TYR A 273 9.17 -3.62 -12.28
C TYR A 273 8.50 -4.91 -11.78
N LEU A 274 8.15 -5.81 -12.72
CA LEU A 274 7.41 -7.06 -12.47
C LEU A 274 7.98 -8.26 -13.25
N ASP A 275 9.21 -8.16 -13.74
CA ASP A 275 9.78 -9.13 -14.67
C ASP A 275 9.76 -10.57 -14.11
N GLY A 276 9.44 -11.53 -14.98
CA GLY A 276 9.29 -12.96 -14.66
C GLY A 276 8.14 -13.36 -13.72
N LEU A 277 7.65 -12.49 -12.81
CA LEU A 277 6.52 -12.84 -11.93
C LEU A 277 5.22 -13.12 -12.71
N THR A 278 4.95 -12.32 -13.74
CA THR A 278 3.74 -12.49 -14.57
C THR A 278 3.75 -13.83 -15.33
N GLU A 279 4.93 -14.31 -15.74
CA GLU A 279 5.12 -15.64 -16.35
C GLU A 279 4.86 -16.79 -15.37
N LEU A 280 5.11 -16.55 -14.07
CA LEU A 280 4.77 -17.46 -12.98
C LEU A 280 3.28 -17.42 -12.58
N GLY A 281 2.45 -16.66 -13.31
CA GLY A 281 1.01 -16.57 -13.06
C GLY A 281 0.64 -15.61 -11.93
N PHE A 282 1.49 -14.62 -11.63
CA PHE A 282 1.13 -13.51 -10.76
C PHE A 282 0.23 -12.52 -11.48
N ALA A 283 -0.91 -12.22 -10.88
CA ALA A 283 -1.78 -11.12 -11.30
C ALA A 283 -1.39 -9.85 -10.53
N PRO A 284 -1.01 -8.75 -11.22
CA PRO A 284 -0.76 -7.48 -10.58
C PRO A 284 -2.07 -6.88 -10.06
N VAL A 285 -2.07 -6.49 -8.78
CA VAL A 285 -3.19 -5.81 -8.12
C VAL A 285 -2.64 -4.64 -7.32
N TYR A 286 -3.29 -3.49 -7.41
CA TYR A 286 -2.73 -2.24 -6.90
C TYR A 286 -3.41 -1.78 -5.62
N MET A 287 -2.59 -1.23 -4.71
CA MET A 287 -3.07 -0.62 -3.46
C MET A 287 -3.93 0.62 -3.73
N ALA A 288 -5.09 0.68 -3.09
CA ALA A 288 -5.88 1.91 -3.04
C ALA A 288 -5.32 2.86 -1.95
N ILE A 289 -5.44 4.16 -2.18
CA ILE A 289 -5.17 5.18 -1.16
C ILE A 289 -6.36 5.30 -0.20
N TRP A 290 -6.11 5.68 1.05
CA TRP A 290 -7.17 5.94 2.02
C TRP A 290 -8.11 7.06 1.59
N ASN A 291 -9.40 6.76 1.52
CA ASN A 291 -10.45 7.75 1.38
C ASN A 291 -10.63 8.54 2.70
N GLN A 292 -11.49 9.57 2.67
CA GLN A 292 -11.73 10.43 3.83
C GLN A 292 -12.30 9.68 5.04
N GLU A 293 -13.16 8.68 4.79
CA GLU A 293 -13.74 7.88 5.86
C GLU A 293 -12.68 7.00 6.57
N GLN A 294 -11.77 6.38 5.81
CA GLN A 294 -10.65 5.62 6.34
C GLN A 294 -9.70 6.52 7.14
N LYS A 295 -9.40 7.73 6.65
CA LYS A 295 -8.60 8.73 7.38
C LYS A 295 -9.27 9.12 8.71
N ALA A 296 -10.58 9.41 8.70
CA ALA A 296 -11.32 9.75 9.92
C ALA A 296 -11.33 8.60 10.94
N ARG A 297 -11.53 7.36 10.45
CA ARG A 297 -11.46 6.15 11.27
C ARG A 297 -10.05 5.96 11.89
N TYR A 298 -8.99 6.29 11.15
CA TYR A 298 -7.61 6.24 11.63
C TYR A 298 -7.37 7.21 12.76
N LEU A 299 -7.75 8.48 12.56
CA LEU A 299 -7.60 9.52 13.57
C LEU A 299 -8.37 9.20 14.85
N ASN A 300 -9.59 8.68 14.73
CA ASN A 300 -10.38 8.27 15.88
C ASN A 300 -9.72 7.14 16.67
N ARG A 301 -9.06 6.18 16.00
CA ARG A 301 -8.29 5.13 16.68
C ARG A 301 -7.01 5.67 17.29
N TRP A 302 -6.27 6.48 16.54
CA TRP A 302 -5.05 7.14 17.00
C TRP A 302 -5.31 7.93 18.26
N ASN A 303 -6.33 8.80 18.27
CA ASN A 303 -6.67 9.62 19.43
C ASN A 303 -6.91 8.76 20.68
N LYS A 304 -7.75 7.73 20.56
CA LYS A 304 -8.06 6.82 21.68
C LYS A 304 -6.82 6.13 22.24
N LEU A 305 -5.90 5.70 21.37
CA LEU A 305 -4.67 5.03 21.79
C LEU A 305 -3.65 6.02 22.37
N TRP A 306 -3.55 7.23 21.80
CA TRP A 306 -2.69 8.30 22.29
C TRP A 306 -3.12 8.75 23.69
N GLU A 307 -4.41 8.96 23.91
CA GLU A 307 -4.98 9.29 25.23
C GLU A 307 -4.73 8.19 26.27
N LYS A 308 -4.76 6.92 25.82
CA LYS A 308 -4.59 5.77 26.70
C LYS A 308 -3.14 5.52 27.10
N TYR A 309 -2.20 5.66 26.16
CA TYR A 309 -0.83 5.17 26.33
C TYR A 309 0.24 6.27 26.38
N VAL A 310 -0.02 7.46 25.83
CA VAL A 310 1.01 8.50 25.66
C VAL A 310 0.72 9.75 26.51
N SER A 311 -0.50 10.28 26.47
CA SER A 311 -0.80 11.57 27.13
C SER A 311 -0.85 11.51 28.67
N VAL A 312 -0.72 10.33 29.27
CA VAL A 312 -0.75 10.10 30.73
C VAL A 312 0.37 10.89 31.45
N GLU A 313 1.46 11.23 30.75
CA GLU A 313 2.63 11.91 31.32
C GLU A 313 2.70 13.43 31.05
N VAL A 314 1.76 14.00 30.27
CA VAL A 314 1.79 15.42 29.85
C VAL A 314 0.85 16.28 30.71
N SER A 315 1.35 17.42 31.20
CA SER A 315 0.64 18.47 31.94
C SER A 315 -0.69 18.86 31.27
N GLU A 316 -1.78 19.01 32.04
CA GLU A 316 -3.10 19.41 31.48
C GLU A 316 -3.06 20.72 30.67
N ASN A 317 -2.15 21.65 31.00
CA ASN A 317 -2.04 22.96 30.35
C ASN A 317 -1.35 22.94 28.97
N GLU A 318 -0.73 21.83 28.55
CA GLU A 318 -0.02 21.71 27.25
C GLU A 318 -0.77 20.82 26.25
N ARG A 319 -1.95 20.31 26.61
CA ARG A 319 -2.73 19.42 25.74
C ARG A 319 -3.49 20.22 24.69
N VAL A 320 -3.12 20.06 23.41
CA VAL A 320 -3.93 20.51 22.28
C VAL A 320 -5.21 19.68 22.20
N ASP A 321 -6.36 20.32 21.97
CA ASP A 321 -7.65 19.64 21.78
C ASP A 321 -7.57 18.70 20.57
N SER A 322 -7.70 17.39 20.82
CA SER A 322 -7.64 16.35 19.80
C SER A 322 -8.76 16.46 18.77
N THR A 323 -9.89 17.07 19.12
CA THR A 323 -11.01 17.34 18.22
C THR A 323 -10.61 18.37 17.16
N LEU A 324 -10.01 19.49 17.60
CA LEU A 324 -9.50 20.54 16.70
C LEU A 324 -8.38 20.00 15.81
N LEU A 325 -7.49 19.19 16.38
CA LEU A 325 -6.40 18.56 15.64
C LEU A 325 -6.91 17.63 14.55
N ASN A 326 -7.89 16.78 14.88
CA ASN A 326 -8.49 15.86 13.92
C ASN A 326 -9.24 16.60 12.81
N ALA A 327 -9.98 17.66 13.15
CA ALA A 327 -10.65 18.52 12.17
C ALA A 327 -9.63 19.18 11.22
N TRP A 328 -8.50 19.67 11.73
CA TRP A 328 -7.43 20.23 10.91
C TRP A 328 -6.80 19.18 9.98
N LEU A 329 -6.51 17.97 10.49
CA LEU A 329 -5.94 16.88 9.69
C LEU A 329 -6.88 16.40 8.58
N LEU A 330 -8.20 16.40 8.81
CA LEU A 330 -9.22 16.04 7.82
C LEU A 330 -9.56 17.18 6.86
N SER A 331 -9.33 18.44 7.24
CA SER A 331 -9.56 19.60 6.37
C SER A 331 -8.72 19.53 5.09
N ASP A 332 -7.57 18.86 5.15
CA ASP A 332 -6.72 18.66 4.01
C ASP A 332 -7.16 17.44 3.17
N LYS A 333 -7.82 17.75 2.06
CA LYS A 333 -8.34 16.74 1.14
C LYS A 333 -7.27 16.11 0.22
N THR A 334 -6.02 16.58 0.25
CA THR A 334 -4.98 15.99 -0.62
C THR A 334 -4.81 14.49 -0.31
N PRO A 335 -4.86 13.63 -1.35
CA PRO A 335 -4.60 12.21 -1.16
C PRO A 335 -3.14 12.04 -0.78
N ARG A 336 -2.94 11.15 0.18
CA ARG A 336 -1.64 10.84 0.77
C ARG A 336 -1.55 9.35 0.94
N THR A 337 -0.37 8.80 0.75
CA THR A 337 -0.17 7.40 1.10
C THR A 337 -0.45 7.19 2.60
N PRO A 338 -0.88 5.98 3.02
CA PRO A 338 -1.07 5.66 4.43
C PRO A 338 0.13 6.04 5.31
N LEU A 339 1.36 5.88 4.82
CA LEU A 339 2.57 6.28 5.52
C LEU A 339 2.69 7.80 5.67
N GLU A 340 2.51 8.56 4.59
CA GLU A 340 2.52 10.03 4.62
C GLU A 340 1.51 10.58 5.63
N PHE A 341 0.28 10.06 5.60
CA PHE A 341 -0.75 10.47 6.54
C PHE A 341 -0.35 10.10 7.98
N THR A 342 0.17 8.89 8.20
CA THR A 342 0.64 8.44 9.52
C THR A 342 1.76 9.33 10.09
N LEU A 343 2.76 9.69 9.27
CA LEU A 343 3.85 10.57 9.67
C LEU A 343 3.34 11.95 10.08
N ARG A 344 2.42 12.52 9.30
CA ARG A 344 1.80 13.81 9.61
C ARG A 344 0.96 13.76 10.88
N VAL A 345 0.15 12.71 11.07
CA VAL A 345 -0.63 12.51 12.30
C VAL A 345 0.29 12.43 13.50
N TRP A 346 1.37 11.65 13.41
CA TRP A 346 2.33 11.54 14.51
C TRP A 346 2.98 12.89 14.83
N ALA A 347 3.43 13.64 13.82
CA ALA A 347 4.04 14.95 14.04
C ALA A 347 3.05 15.98 14.63
N ALA A 348 1.79 15.90 14.22
CA ALA A 348 0.72 16.76 14.74
C ALA A 348 0.42 16.47 16.22
N TYR A 349 0.30 15.19 16.60
CA TYR A 349 0.05 14.78 17.98
C TYR A 349 1.26 14.97 18.90
N ALA A 350 2.48 14.83 18.37
CA ALA A 350 3.72 15.09 19.11
C ALA A 350 4.04 16.58 19.28
N GLY A 351 3.35 17.47 18.54
CA GLY A 351 3.59 18.91 18.60
C GLY A 351 4.87 19.38 17.90
N ASP A 352 5.48 18.55 17.06
CA ASP A 352 6.75 18.81 16.37
C ASP A 352 6.57 18.95 14.83
N SER A 353 5.35 19.20 14.36
CA SER A 353 5.04 19.41 12.95
C SER A 353 5.84 20.57 12.35
N LEU A 354 6.69 20.25 11.36
CA LEU A 354 7.57 21.21 10.68
C LEU A 354 6.95 21.85 9.42
N GLY A 355 5.83 21.32 8.92
CA GLY A 355 5.15 21.81 7.74
C GLY A 355 4.15 20.81 7.14
N PRO A 356 3.45 21.18 6.05
CA PRO A 356 2.38 20.37 5.47
C PRO A 356 2.87 19.27 4.50
N GLY A 357 4.15 19.29 4.13
CA GLY A 357 4.74 18.39 3.14
C GLY A 357 5.27 17.07 3.72
N LEU A 358 5.48 16.11 2.82
CA LEU A 358 6.04 14.80 3.17
C LEU A 358 7.46 14.91 3.72
N LYS A 359 8.29 15.77 3.13
CA LYS A 359 9.66 16.01 3.58
C LYS A 359 9.71 16.44 5.03
N GLU A 360 8.88 17.42 5.40
CA GLU A 360 8.80 17.95 6.75
C GLU A 360 8.31 16.89 7.75
N SER A 361 7.38 16.03 7.31
CA SER A 361 6.87 14.91 8.11
C SER A 361 7.92 13.82 8.34
N ILE A 362 8.75 13.50 7.34
CA ILE A 362 9.90 12.59 7.48
C ILE A 362 10.96 13.20 8.40
N GLU A 363 11.25 14.49 8.26
CA GLU A 363 12.22 15.17 9.09
C GLU A 363 11.81 15.18 10.57
N ALA A 364 10.53 15.45 10.88
CA ALA A 364 9.99 15.34 12.23
C ALA A 364 10.15 13.92 12.80
N TYR A 365 9.83 12.89 11.99
CA TYR A 365 10.06 11.49 12.37
C TYR A 365 11.54 11.20 12.65
N LEU A 366 12.44 11.60 11.77
CA LEU A 366 13.88 11.40 11.96
C LEU A 366 14.40 12.11 13.21
N ARG A 367 13.94 13.33 13.52
CA ARG A 367 14.32 14.05 14.75
C ARG A 367 13.94 13.28 16.02
N ARG A 368 12.85 12.50 16.00
CA ARG A 368 12.40 11.66 17.12
C ARG A 368 13.17 10.34 17.23
N MET A 369 13.55 9.76 16.09
CA MET A 369 14.18 8.43 16.05
C MET A 369 15.71 8.46 16.00
N ILE A 370 16.32 9.58 15.60
CA ILE A 370 17.78 9.67 15.54
C ILE A 370 18.33 9.61 16.96
N PRO A 371 19.28 8.69 17.24
CA PRO A 371 19.95 8.65 18.54
C PRO A 371 20.63 9.99 18.83
N GLY A 372 20.71 10.38 20.10
CA GLY A 372 21.46 11.57 20.55
C GLY A 372 22.99 11.48 20.38
N VAL A 373 23.48 10.62 19.49
CA VAL A 373 24.88 10.43 19.14
C VAL A 373 25.28 11.46 18.07
N GLN A 374 26.43 12.10 18.26
CA GLN A 374 26.99 13.09 17.35
C GLN A 374 27.15 12.52 15.93
N PHE A 375 26.88 13.32 14.90
CA PHE A 375 26.98 12.97 13.48
C PHE A 375 26.04 11.86 12.96
N SER A 376 25.08 11.35 13.76
CA SER A 376 24.15 10.30 13.33
C SER A 376 23.43 10.61 12.02
N MET A 377 22.97 11.85 11.84
CA MET A 377 22.31 12.28 10.60
C MET A 377 23.26 12.23 9.39
N LEU A 378 24.49 12.72 9.53
CA LEU A 378 25.48 12.71 8.43
C LEU A 378 25.89 11.29 8.05
N ALA A 379 26.05 10.41 9.05
CA ALA A 379 26.35 9.01 8.82
C ALA A 379 25.18 8.29 8.14
N LEU A 380 23.93 8.55 8.54
CA LEU A 380 22.73 8.02 7.89
C LEU A 380 22.61 8.49 6.43
N GLU A 381 22.82 9.78 6.16
CA GLU A 381 22.85 10.31 4.81
C GLU A 381 23.95 9.65 3.96
N LYS A 382 25.15 9.45 4.51
CA LYS A 382 26.24 8.78 3.79
C LYS A 382 25.92 7.31 3.54
N LEU A 383 25.41 6.60 4.54
CA LEU A 383 24.99 5.20 4.43
C LEU A 383 23.92 5.03 3.34
N ALA A 384 22.91 5.90 3.33
CA ALA A 384 21.83 5.91 2.35
C ALA A 384 22.35 6.15 0.92
N VAL A 385 23.23 7.15 0.74
CA VAL A 385 23.88 7.41 -0.55
C VAL A 385 24.68 6.20 -1.02
N GLN A 386 25.49 5.58 -0.15
CA GLN A 386 26.31 4.43 -0.54
C GLN A 386 25.46 3.20 -0.90
N ALA A 387 24.44 2.88 -0.11
CA ALA A 387 23.50 1.81 -0.42
C ALA A 387 22.82 2.01 -1.79
N LEU A 388 22.44 3.26 -2.09
CA LEU A 388 21.85 3.63 -3.37
C LEU A 388 22.82 3.46 -4.56
N LEU A 389 24.03 4.03 -4.45
CA LEU A 389 25.02 4.01 -5.53
C LEU A 389 25.55 2.61 -5.79
N ALA A 390 25.72 1.81 -4.74
CA ALA A 390 26.14 0.42 -4.85
C ALA A 390 25.04 -0.50 -5.38
N LYS A 391 23.79 -0.01 -5.50
CA LYS A 391 22.60 -0.84 -5.77
C LYS A 391 22.46 -2.00 -4.77
N GLU A 392 22.84 -1.75 -3.52
CA GLU A 392 22.80 -2.72 -2.41
C GLU A 392 21.92 -2.17 -1.28
N PRO A 393 20.57 -2.32 -1.37
CA PRO A 393 19.68 -1.94 -0.27
C PRO A 393 19.86 -2.85 0.96
N PHE A 394 20.37 -4.07 0.74
CA PHE A 394 20.69 -5.06 1.76
C PHE A 394 22.22 -5.15 1.89
N PHE A 395 22.77 -4.57 2.95
CA PHE A 395 24.22 -4.48 3.16
C PHE A 395 24.65 -5.11 4.48
N SER A 396 25.90 -5.54 4.59
CA SER A 396 26.44 -6.13 5.82
C SER A 396 26.85 -5.06 6.84
N ALA A 397 26.93 -5.44 8.12
CA ALA A 397 27.49 -4.58 9.17
C ALA A 397 28.93 -4.12 8.85
N LYS A 398 29.71 -4.95 8.13
CA LYS A 398 31.07 -4.60 7.69
C LYS A 398 31.05 -3.48 6.65
N GLN A 399 30.17 -3.56 5.65
CA GLN A 399 30.01 -2.51 4.64
C GLN A 399 29.52 -1.21 5.28
N ALA A 400 28.51 -1.29 6.17
CA ALA A 400 27.98 -0.12 6.87
C ALA A 400 29.10 0.64 7.61
N ARG A 401 29.92 -0.07 8.40
CA ARG A 401 31.07 0.53 9.12
C ARG A 401 32.10 1.12 8.16
N ALA A 402 32.44 0.40 7.08
CA ALA A 402 33.38 0.90 6.08
C ALA A 402 32.88 2.20 5.42
N TRP A 403 31.59 2.30 5.11
CA TRP A 403 31.00 3.50 4.54
C TRP A 403 30.95 4.67 5.52
N THR A 404 30.78 4.43 6.81
CA THR A 404 30.67 5.47 7.84
C THR A 404 31.94 5.69 8.67
N ALA A 405 33.08 5.09 8.30
CA ALA A 405 34.31 5.07 9.11
C ALA A 405 34.77 6.46 9.59
N GLU A 406 34.66 7.49 8.74
CA GLU A 406 35.04 8.88 9.08
C GLU A 406 34.22 9.50 10.22
N TYR A 407 33.00 9.00 10.43
CA TYR A 407 32.12 9.42 11.52
C TYR A 407 32.25 8.51 12.75
N GLU A 408 32.93 7.37 12.63
CA GLU A 408 33.23 6.49 13.76
C GLU A 408 34.51 6.93 14.51
N GLU A 409 35.51 7.46 13.79
CA GLU A 409 36.78 7.93 14.37
C GLU A 409 36.64 9.24 15.17
N THR A 410 35.74 10.14 14.74
CA THR A 410 35.51 11.44 15.40
C THR A 410 34.77 11.30 16.74
N VAL A 411 33.99 10.24 16.95
CA VAL A 411 33.32 9.92 18.23
C VAL A 411 34.34 9.52 19.31
N GLN A 412 35.55 9.10 18.93
CA GLN A 412 36.61 8.72 19.87
C GLN A 412 37.42 9.92 20.41
N ALA A 413 37.44 11.05 19.69
CA ALA A 413 38.29 12.21 20.03
C ALA A 413 37.73 13.10 21.16
N ASP A 414 36.41 13.10 21.39
CA ASP A 414 35.74 13.95 22.38
C ASP A 414 35.58 13.31 23.78
N ILE A 415 36.13 12.11 23.99
CA ILE A 415 36.33 11.55 25.35
C ILE A 415 37.63 12.11 25.94
N GLN A 416 37.79 13.44 25.96
CA GLN A 416 38.73 14.08 26.87
C GLN A 416 38.01 14.32 28.18
N ILE A 417 38.33 13.45 29.16
CA ILE A 417 38.00 13.61 30.57
C ILE A 417 38.34 15.06 30.97
N PRO A 418 37.41 15.83 31.58
CA PRO A 418 37.72 17.16 32.07
C PRO A 418 38.92 17.11 33.02
N ALA A 419 39.98 17.82 32.68
CA ALA A 419 41.13 18.04 33.55
C ALA A 419 40.68 18.87 34.75
N GLY A 420 40.30 18.21 35.84
CA GLY A 420 39.72 18.88 36.99
C GLY A 420 39.60 18.02 38.25
N ILE A 421 40.49 17.04 38.45
CA ILE A 421 40.70 16.44 39.78
C ILE A 421 42.21 16.24 39.96
N GLN A 422 42.80 16.98 40.89
CA GLN A 422 44.20 16.80 41.28
C GLN A 422 44.39 15.43 41.94
N PRO A 423 45.47 14.69 41.59
CA PRO A 423 45.76 13.41 42.22
C PRO A 423 46.34 13.66 43.61
N THR A 424 45.60 13.26 44.65
CA THR A 424 46.24 12.94 45.93
C THR A 424 46.31 11.43 46.08
N GLU A 425 47.55 10.99 46.24
CA GLU A 425 48.04 9.68 46.68
C GLU A 425 48.25 8.56 45.65
N GLN A 426 49.43 7.96 45.80
CA GLN A 426 50.16 7.05 44.93
C GLN A 426 50.00 5.59 45.44
N PRO A 427 50.51 4.56 44.74
CA PRO A 427 49.69 3.47 44.22
C PRO A 427 49.87 2.14 44.95
N SER A 428 48.87 1.25 44.86
CA SER A 428 49.06 -0.19 45.06
C SER A 428 48.66 -0.95 43.79
N LYS A 429 49.58 -1.83 43.39
CA LYS A 429 49.66 -2.52 42.10
C LYS A 429 48.68 -3.68 41.98
N GLU A 430 48.27 -3.90 40.72
CA GLU A 430 47.88 -5.19 40.12
C GLU A 430 46.48 -5.73 40.41
N GLN A 431 45.51 -5.24 39.65
CA GLN A 431 44.67 -6.11 38.80
C GLN A 431 44.40 -5.36 37.48
N ALA A 432 45.11 -5.76 36.43
CA ALA A 432 44.96 -5.22 35.08
C ALA A 432 43.62 -5.66 34.49
N VAL A 433 42.57 -4.85 34.66
CA VAL A 433 41.41 -4.90 33.78
C VAL A 433 41.81 -4.23 32.48
N LYS A 434 42.07 -5.03 31.44
CA LYS A 434 42.18 -4.54 30.06
C LYS A 434 40.92 -3.71 29.76
N ALA A 435 41.10 -2.43 29.47
CA ALA A 435 40.04 -1.62 28.88
C ALA A 435 39.54 -2.32 27.60
N PRO A 436 38.23 -2.47 27.38
CA PRO A 436 37.73 -3.08 26.15
C PRO A 436 38.12 -2.20 24.96
N ALA A 437 38.46 -2.84 23.84
CA ALA A 437 38.63 -2.19 22.56
C ALA A 437 37.43 -1.26 22.25
N SER A 438 37.72 -0.13 21.61
CA SER A 438 36.78 0.90 21.17
C SER A 438 35.54 0.31 20.49
N VAL A 439 34.40 0.32 21.19
CA VAL A 439 33.12 -0.15 20.64
C VAL A 439 32.47 1.00 19.88
N SER A 440 32.42 0.92 18.54
CA SER A 440 31.58 1.80 17.72
C SER A 440 30.13 1.70 18.21
N ARG A 441 29.55 2.82 18.67
CA ARG A 441 28.19 2.90 19.22
C ARG A 441 27.13 3.28 18.18
N LEU A 442 27.53 3.75 17.00
CA LEU A 442 26.61 4.34 16.02
C LEU A 442 25.64 3.29 15.45
N LEU A 443 26.16 2.24 14.80
CA LEU A 443 25.32 1.24 14.15
C LEU A 443 24.40 0.50 15.14
N PRO A 444 24.87 0.04 16.32
CA PRO A 444 23.98 -0.51 17.34
C PRO A 444 22.88 0.45 17.77
N ALA A 445 23.17 1.75 17.95
CA ALA A 445 22.17 2.74 18.33
C ALA A 445 21.12 2.96 17.22
N LEU A 446 21.52 2.92 15.94
CA LEU A 446 20.59 3.02 14.81
C LEU A 446 19.66 1.80 14.71
N ILE A 447 20.16 0.61 15.06
CA ILE A 447 19.35 -0.62 15.14
C ILE A 447 18.39 -0.55 16.33
N GLU A 448 18.88 -0.14 17.50
CA GLU A 448 18.08 -0.03 18.73
C GLU A 448 16.93 0.99 18.59
N ASN A 449 17.18 2.11 17.90
CA ASN A 449 16.15 3.10 17.59
C ASN A 449 15.28 2.72 16.38
N GLY A 450 15.49 1.54 15.78
CA GLY A 450 14.63 1.01 14.73
C GLY A 450 14.71 1.74 13.38
N LEU A 451 15.78 2.49 13.11
CA LEU A 451 16.04 3.10 11.79
C LEU A 451 16.68 2.12 10.81
N ILE A 452 17.43 1.15 11.34
CA ILE A 452 18.04 0.04 10.60
C ILE A 452 17.48 -1.28 11.13
N GLN A 453 17.07 -2.17 10.24
CA GLN A 453 16.60 -3.51 10.60
C GLN A 453 17.66 -4.57 10.26
N THR A 454 17.59 -5.68 10.99
CA THR A 454 18.45 -6.85 10.82
C THR A 454 17.67 -8.01 10.20
N HIS A 455 18.26 -8.66 9.21
CA HIS A 455 17.72 -9.81 8.49
C HIS A 455 18.62 -11.04 8.68
N SER A 456 18.17 -12.18 8.19
CA SER A 456 18.94 -13.42 8.15
C SER A 456 20.32 -13.19 7.50
N GLY A 457 21.35 -13.89 8.01
CA GLY A 457 22.72 -13.78 7.48
C GLY A 457 23.43 -12.45 7.80
N GLU A 458 23.04 -11.75 8.87
CA GLU A 458 23.64 -10.46 9.30
C GLU A 458 23.49 -9.32 8.26
N ARG A 459 22.48 -9.42 7.39
CA ARG A 459 22.12 -8.36 6.45
C ARG A 459 21.36 -7.25 7.17
N LEU A 460 21.57 -6.02 6.73
CA LEU A 460 20.96 -4.81 7.25
C LEU A 460 20.25 -4.07 6.13
N ASN A 461 19.14 -3.41 6.44
CA ASN A 461 18.48 -2.45 5.57
C ASN A 461 17.90 -1.28 6.38
N PHE A 462 17.51 -0.22 5.70
CA PHE A 462 16.70 0.83 6.31
C PHE A 462 15.32 0.28 6.65
N ASN A 463 14.72 0.78 7.73
CA ASN A 463 13.41 0.33 8.20
C ASN A 463 12.26 0.57 7.22
N HIS A 464 12.44 1.48 6.26
CA HIS A 464 11.50 1.75 5.19
C HIS A 464 12.21 2.39 3.98
N PRO A 465 11.93 1.97 2.73
CA PRO A 465 12.58 2.51 1.52
C PRO A 465 12.41 4.02 1.34
N LEU A 466 11.28 4.59 1.73
CA LEU A 466 11.06 6.04 1.68
C LEU A 466 12.05 6.83 2.57
N ILE A 467 12.45 6.27 3.73
CA ILE A 467 13.44 6.89 4.61
C ILE A 467 14.83 6.81 3.97
N LEU A 468 15.18 5.66 3.40
CA LEU A 468 16.38 5.52 2.56
C LEU A 468 16.38 6.58 1.43
N SER A 469 15.29 6.70 0.68
CA SER A 469 15.18 7.64 -0.44
C SER A 469 15.32 9.09 -0.02
N TYR A 470 14.68 9.48 1.08
CA TYR A 470 14.81 10.84 1.62
C TYR A 470 16.25 11.16 2.02
N LEU A 471 16.88 10.29 2.81
CA LEU A 471 18.26 10.47 3.28
C LEU A 471 19.25 10.47 2.11
N ALA A 472 19.07 9.56 1.16
CA ALA A 472 19.88 9.50 -0.06
C ALA A 472 19.71 10.78 -0.90
N GLY A 473 18.48 11.26 -1.10
CA GLY A 473 18.22 12.50 -1.84
C GLY A 473 18.86 13.73 -1.21
N VAL A 474 18.75 13.89 0.12
CA VAL A 474 19.42 14.96 0.87
C VAL A 474 20.95 14.83 0.78
N GLY A 475 21.48 13.61 0.90
CA GLY A 475 22.91 13.31 0.83
C GLY A 475 23.52 13.50 -0.57
N LEU A 476 22.78 13.16 -1.63
CA LEU A 476 23.18 13.36 -3.03
C LEU A 476 23.27 14.85 -3.36
N ARG A 477 22.29 15.65 -2.93
CA ARG A 477 22.32 17.12 -3.11
C ARG A 477 23.62 17.73 -2.58
N LYS A 478 24.07 17.31 -1.40
CA LYS A 478 25.31 17.81 -0.76
C LYS A 478 26.58 17.40 -1.52
N ARG A 479 26.50 16.39 -2.39
CA ARG A 479 27.61 15.79 -3.14
C ARG A 479 27.41 15.92 -4.66
N ALA A 480 26.51 16.80 -5.10
CA ALA A 480 26.23 17.03 -6.52
C ALA A 480 27.51 17.40 -7.27
N GLY A 481 27.73 16.80 -8.44
CA GLY A 481 28.94 16.99 -9.25
C GLY A 481 30.18 16.20 -8.82
N ILE A 482 30.16 15.54 -7.65
CA ILE A 482 31.26 14.69 -7.14
C ILE A 482 30.96 13.20 -7.36
N VAL A 483 29.68 12.85 -7.37
CA VAL A 483 29.19 11.47 -7.44
C VAL A 483 28.43 11.28 -8.75
N GLU A 484 28.82 10.28 -9.53
CA GLU A 484 28.04 9.84 -10.69
C GLU A 484 26.76 9.15 -10.20
N ILE A 485 25.62 9.69 -10.63
CA ILE A 485 24.32 9.08 -10.37
C ILE A 485 24.21 7.86 -11.27
N PRO A 486 23.80 6.68 -10.74
CA PRO A 486 23.57 5.49 -11.54
C PRO A 486 22.64 5.81 -12.71
N GLU A 487 22.84 5.10 -13.82
CA GLU A 487 21.87 5.12 -14.93
C GLU A 487 20.47 4.94 -14.36
N ILE A 488 19.55 5.84 -14.76
CA ILE A 488 18.23 5.92 -14.14
C ILE A 488 17.50 4.60 -14.42
N SER A 489 17.42 3.79 -13.37
CA SER A 489 16.80 2.48 -13.40
C SER A 489 15.34 2.56 -12.94
N ARG A 490 14.59 1.48 -13.16
CA ARG A 490 13.21 1.33 -12.68
C ARG A 490 13.10 1.04 -11.17
N TRP A 491 14.16 1.31 -10.41
CA TRP A 491 14.19 1.09 -8.97
C TRP A 491 13.50 2.22 -8.21
N SER A 492 12.38 1.91 -7.53
CA SER A 492 11.56 2.90 -6.81
C SER A 492 12.36 3.77 -5.84
N ALA A 493 13.32 3.20 -5.10
CA ALA A 493 14.10 3.96 -4.13
C ALA A 493 14.99 5.03 -4.79
N LEU A 494 15.57 4.73 -5.97
CA LEU A 494 16.34 5.68 -6.77
C LEU A 494 15.45 6.81 -7.30
N LEU A 495 14.30 6.46 -7.90
CA LEU A 495 13.37 7.45 -8.45
C LEU A 495 12.88 8.44 -7.38
N HIS A 496 12.56 7.96 -6.18
CA HIS A 496 12.17 8.84 -5.07
C HIS A 496 13.35 9.66 -4.51
N SER A 497 14.57 9.09 -4.49
CA SER A 497 15.77 9.82 -4.07
C SER A 497 16.05 11.02 -4.97
N LEU A 498 15.90 10.85 -6.29
CA LEU A 498 16.03 11.94 -7.26
C LEU A 498 14.99 13.03 -7.02
N GLY A 499 13.72 12.65 -6.78
CA GLY A 499 12.66 13.58 -6.41
C GLY A 499 13.01 14.41 -5.17
N PHE A 500 13.44 13.78 -4.07
CA PHE A 500 13.83 14.47 -2.84
C PHE A 500 15.08 15.36 -3.01
N MET A 501 16.04 14.92 -3.82
CA MET A 501 17.22 15.71 -4.16
C MET A 501 16.82 16.99 -4.88
N LEU A 502 16.00 16.89 -5.93
CA LEU A 502 15.49 18.02 -6.71
C LEU A 502 14.68 18.97 -5.82
N ALA A 503 13.73 18.44 -5.06
CA ALA A 503 12.89 19.18 -4.11
C ALA A 503 13.71 19.96 -3.07
N SER A 504 14.84 19.41 -2.64
CA SER A 504 15.75 20.04 -1.69
C SER A 504 16.78 20.98 -2.33
N GLY A 505 16.80 21.09 -3.66
CA GLY A 505 17.59 22.07 -4.41
C GLY A 505 18.83 21.54 -5.09
N GLY A 506 18.81 20.26 -5.46
CA GLY A 506 19.79 19.67 -6.36
C GLY A 506 19.69 20.22 -7.79
N GLU A 507 20.69 19.87 -8.58
CA GLU A 507 20.84 20.30 -9.98
C GLU A 507 19.72 19.75 -10.88
N SER A 508 19.11 20.63 -11.68
CA SER A 508 17.98 20.27 -12.57
C SER A 508 18.42 19.48 -13.81
N LYS A 509 19.72 19.49 -14.17
CA LYS A 509 20.23 18.87 -15.40
C LYS A 509 19.91 17.38 -15.51
N ILE A 510 19.99 16.65 -14.39
CA ILE A 510 19.66 15.21 -14.32
C ILE A 510 18.18 14.97 -14.67
N ALA A 511 17.28 15.81 -14.14
CA ALA A 511 15.86 15.72 -14.45
C ALA A 511 15.57 16.10 -15.91
N GLU A 512 16.26 17.12 -16.43
CA GLU A 512 16.14 17.53 -17.84
C GLU A 512 16.65 16.46 -18.81
N GLU A 513 17.74 15.76 -18.48
CA GLU A 513 18.25 14.63 -19.25
C GLU A 513 17.29 13.43 -19.19
N PHE A 514 16.76 13.12 -18.01
CA PHE A 514 15.72 12.09 -17.84
C PHE A 514 14.49 12.37 -18.72
N LEU A 515 14.01 13.62 -18.73
CA LEU A 515 12.87 14.05 -19.54
C LEU A 515 13.13 14.04 -21.06
N LYS A 516 14.39 14.01 -21.52
CA LYS A 516 14.72 13.87 -22.94
C LYS A 516 14.56 12.45 -23.44
N SER A 517 14.71 11.45 -22.57
CA SER A 517 14.57 10.03 -22.91
C SER A 517 13.12 9.60 -23.15
N ASN A 518 12.15 10.49 -22.92
CA ASN A 518 10.72 10.23 -22.90
C ASN A 518 10.22 9.39 -24.09
N ARG A 519 9.96 8.09 -23.86
CA ARG A 519 9.70 7.13 -24.94
C ARG A 519 8.21 7.08 -25.30
N GLN A 520 7.89 7.26 -26.58
CA GLN A 520 6.54 7.03 -27.11
C GLN A 520 6.24 5.53 -27.23
N PRO A 521 4.98 5.09 -27.05
CA PRO A 521 3.80 5.89 -26.73
C PRO A 521 3.54 6.08 -25.23
N LEU A 522 4.37 5.53 -24.33
CA LEU A 522 4.05 5.43 -22.90
C LEU A 522 4.32 6.70 -22.09
N TYR A 523 5.34 7.48 -22.47
CA TYR A 523 5.78 8.68 -21.77
C TYR A 523 6.14 8.46 -20.28
N GLN A 524 6.76 7.31 -19.96
CA GLN A 524 7.04 6.89 -18.59
C GLN A 524 7.95 7.85 -17.82
N GLU A 525 8.96 8.41 -18.48
CA GLU A 525 9.89 9.35 -17.85
C GLU A 525 9.18 10.63 -17.43
N CYS A 526 8.29 11.16 -18.27
CA CYS A 526 7.48 12.32 -17.91
C CYS A 526 6.50 12.03 -16.78
N LEU A 527 5.82 10.88 -16.79
CA LEU A 527 4.91 10.48 -15.72
C LEU A 527 5.67 10.22 -14.40
N THR A 528 6.88 9.65 -14.47
CA THR A 528 7.74 9.45 -13.30
C THR A 528 8.21 10.79 -12.73
N ALA A 529 8.67 11.71 -13.59
CA ALA A 529 9.06 13.05 -13.16
C ALA A 529 7.87 13.84 -12.57
N ALA A 530 6.65 13.58 -13.04
CA ALA A 530 5.46 14.20 -12.50
C ALA A 530 5.19 13.84 -11.03
N ARG A 531 5.61 12.66 -10.58
CA ARG A 531 5.57 12.26 -9.16
C ARG A 531 6.45 13.13 -8.26
N TRP A 532 7.43 13.83 -8.83
CA TRP A 532 8.30 14.74 -8.07
C TRP A 532 7.70 16.14 -7.90
N LEU A 533 6.73 16.52 -8.74
CA LEU A 533 6.13 17.87 -8.73
C LEU A 533 5.56 18.29 -7.36
N PRO A 534 4.85 17.42 -6.61
CA PRO A 534 4.32 17.82 -5.29
C PRO A 534 5.41 18.20 -4.28
N HIS A 535 6.67 17.82 -4.53
CA HIS A 535 7.80 18.15 -3.69
C HIS A 535 8.52 19.43 -4.12
N ASP A 536 8.25 19.97 -5.31
CA ASP A 536 8.90 21.18 -5.81
C ASP A 536 8.09 22.44 -5.52
N GLN A 537 8.56 23.22 -4.55
CA GLN A 537 7.98 24.52 -4.20
C GLN A 537 8.61 25.70 -4.96
N ARG A 538 9.60 25.45 -5.83
CA ARG A 538 10.45 26.49 -6.42
C ARG A 538 10.21 26.74 -7.91
N GLU A 539 9.29 25.98 -8.52
CA GLU A 539 8.99 26.05 -9.96
C GLU A 539 10.27 25.92 -10.81
N ALA A 540 11.11 24.93 -10.50
CA ALA A 540 12.38 24.73 -11.19
C ALA A 540 12.17 24.42 -12.70
N PRO A 541 13.17 24.64 -13.58
CA PRO A 541 13.01 24.45 -15.02
C PRO A 541 12.45 23.07 -15.43
N TRP A 542 12.89 22.00 -14.77
CA TRP A 542 12.39 20.64 -15.00
C TRP A 542 10.89 20.50 -14.66
N SER A 543 10.41 21.20 -13.64
CA SER A 543 9.00 21.16 -13.21
C SER A 543 8.11 21.82 -14.26
N ILE A 544 8.52 23.00 -14.75
CA ILE A 544 7.82 23.74 -15.83
C ILE A 544 7.82 22.90 -17.12
N GLN A 545 8.95 22.28 -17.46
CA GLN A 545 9.04 21.38 -18.60
C GLN A 545 8.09 20.18 -18.46
N THR A 546 8.05 19.56 -17.29
CA THR A 546 7.16 18.42 -16.99
C THR A 546 5.69 18.84 -17.12
N LEU A 547 5.28 19.94 -16.48
CA LEU A 547 3.92 20.47 -16.59
C LEU A 547 3.53 20.78 -18.04
N ARG A 548 4.44 21.33 -18.84
CA ARG A 548 4.21 21.58 -20.27
C ARG A 548 4.03 20.29 -21.05
N GLN A 549 4.84 19.27 -20.81
CA GLN A 549 4.70 17.96 -21.47
C GLN A 549 3.38 17.29 -21.08
N LEU A 550 3.02 17.28 -19.79
CA LEU A 550 1.74 16.75 -19.32
C LEU A 550 0.55 17.48 -19.94
N ALA A 551 0.59 18.82 -20.00
CA ALA A 551 -0.45 19.62 -20.63
C ALA A 551 -0.56 19.33 -22.14
N ALA A 552 0.55 19.04 -22.82
CA ALA A 552 0.54 18.63 -24.22
C ALA A 552 -0.08 17.23 -24.39
N ILE A 553 0.29 16.26 -23.56
CA ILE A 553 -0.28 14.90 -23.57
C ILE A 553 -1.79 14.96 -23.31
N PHE A 554 -2.22 15.72 -22.31
CA PHE A 554 -3.63 15.91 -21.97
C PHE A 554 -4.49 16.42 -23.15
N GLN A 555 -3.91 17.29 -23.99
CA GLN A 555 -4.57 17.91 -25.15
C GLN A 555 -4.39 17.12 -26.45
N ASP A 556 -3.54 16.08 -26.45
CA ASP A 556 -3.26 15.28 -27.63
C ASP A 556 -4.44 14.35 -27.95
N ARG A 557 -5.15 14.63 -29.05
CA ARG A 557 -6.27 13.80 -29.52
C ARG A 557 -5.84 12.44 -30.03
N SER A 558 -4.55 12.29 -30.38
CA SER A 558 -3.98 11.03 -30.83
C SER A 558 -3.53 10.14 -29.67
N ALA A 559 -3.43 10.67 -28.44
CA ALA A 559 -3.12 9.89 -27.25
C ALA A 559 -4.32 9.03 -26.81
N SER A 560 -4.04 7.88 -26.21
CA SER A 560 -5.06 7.04 -25.57
C SER A 560 -5.76 7.79 -24.43
N THR A 561 -7.02 7.46 -24.18
CA THR A 561 -7.82 7.98 -23.07
C THR A 561 -7.12 7.72 -21.74
N GLY A 562 -6.53 6.53 -21.57
CA GLY A 562 -5.75 6.16 -20.39
C GLY A 562 -4.49 7.03 -20.18
N LEU A 563 -3.73 7.34 -21.24
CA LEU A 563 -2.55 8.22 -21.14
C LEU A 563 -2.96 9.66 -20.80
N ARG A 564 -4.04 10.16 -21.40
CA ARG A 564 -4.58 11.49 -21.12
C ARG A 564 -5.10 11.60 -19.69
N ALA A 565 -5.71 10.55 -19.16
CA ALA A 565 -6.15 10.46 -17.76
C ALA A 565 -4.95 10.48 -16.79
N ARG A 566 -3.87 9.75 -17.10
CA ARG A 566 -2.60 9.79 -16.33
C ARG A 566 -2.01 11.21 -16.31
N ALA A 567 -1.95 11.86 -17.47
CA ALA A 567 -1.46 13.23 -17.58
C ALA A 567 -2.34 14.24 -16.82
N MET A 568 -3.68 14.12 -16.91
CA MET A 568 -4.60 14.94 -16.14
C MET A 568 -4.43 14.73 -14.63
N THR A 569 -4.31 13.48 -14.19
CA THR A 569 -4.10 13.14 -12.77
C THR A 569 -2.79 13.72 -12.27
N ALA A 570 -1.71 13.54 -13.02
CA ALA A 570 -0.39 14.12 -12.75
C ALA A 570 -0.43 15.66 -12.62
N LEU A 571 -1.15 16.35 -13.52
CA LEU A 571 -1.37 17.80 -13.43
C LEU A 571 -2.16 18.16 -12.16
N ALA A 572 -3.24 17.43 -11.87
CA ALA A 572 -4.11 17.72 -10.72
C ALA A 572 -3.39 17.54 -9.39
N ILE A 573 -2.50 16.54 -9.26
CA ILE A 573 -1.74 16.31 -8.03
C ILE A 573 -0.54 17.24 -7.87
N SER A 574 -0.12 17.95 -8.92
CA SER A 574 1.12 18.73 -8.92
C SER A 574 1.10 19.89 -7.93
N GLY A 575 -0.08 20.29 -7.44
CA GLY A 575 -0.26 21.42 -6.53
C GLY A 575 0.01 22.80 -7.17
N ASN A 576 0.20 22.87 -8.49
CA ASN A 576 0.50 24.13 -9.17
C ASN A 576 -0.78 24.93 -9.44
N ALA A 577 -0.82 26.19 -8.99
CA ALA A 577 -2.01 27.05 -9.09
C ALA A 577 -2.48 27.32 -10.53
N THR A 578 -1.59 27.22 -11.53
CA THR A 578 -1.95 27.43 -12.94
C THR A 578 -2.85 26.32 -13.51
N VAL A 579 -2.80 25.12 -12.92
CA VAL A 579 -3.54 23.94 -13.39
C VAL A 579 -5.05 24.14 -13.28
N SER A 580 -5.55 24.76 -12.20
CA SER A 580 -6.98 25.06 -12.07
C SER A 580 -7.48 25.97 -13.21
N GLY A 581 -6.64 26.91 -13.66
CA GLY A 581 -6.95 27.77 -14.81
C GLY A 581 -7.07 26.98 -16.11
N LEU A 582 -6.14 26.05 -16.35
CA LEU A 582 -6.16 25.16 -17.51
C LEU A 582 -7.42 24.28 -17.51
N PHE A 583 -7.78 23.67 -16.38
CA PHE A 583 -8.99 22.84 -16.31
C PHE A 583 -10.25 23.66 -16.55
N ARG A 584 -10.43 24.83 -15.92
CA ARG A 584 -11.58 25.70 -16.20
C ARG A 584 -11.69 26.09 -17.67
N GLN A 585 -10.57 26.41 -18.32
CA GLN A 585 -10.56 26.67 -19.76
C GLN A 585 -11.05 25.47 -20.57
N LYS A 586 -10.68 24.26 -20.15
CA LYS A 586 -10.91 23.01 -20.89
C LYS A 586 -12.30 22.43 -20.68
N LEU A 587 -13.05 22.88 -19.67
CA LEU A 587 -14.50 22.65 -19.55
C LEU A 587 -15.28 23.17 -20.76
N LEU A 588 -14.75 24.20 -21.45
CA LEU A 588 -15.38 24.82 -22.63
C LEU A 588 -14.86 24.27 -23.96
N SER A 589 -14.08 23.19 -23.93
CA SER A 589 -13.51 22.60 -25.14
C SER A 589 -14.59 21.99 -26.05
N GLN A 590 -14.36 21.99 -27.36
CA GLN A 590 -15.20 21.24 -28.30
C GLN A 590 -15.03 19.72 -28.14
N GLU A 591 -13.89 19.27 -27.61
CA GLU A 591 -13.58 17.85 -27.43
C GLU A 591 -14.18 17.32 -26.13
N ALA A 592 -15.01 16.28 -26.23
CA ALA A 592 -15.70 15.69 -25.09
C ALA A 592 -14.72 15.14 -24.03
N VAL A 593 -13.63 14.49 -24.46
CA VAL A 593 -12.63 13.93 -23.53
C VAL A 593 -11.89 15.03 -22.77
N GLU A 594 -11.62 16.20 -23.40
CA GLU A 594 -11.04 17.34 -22.68
C GLU A 594 -12.01 17.88 -21.63
N ARG A 595 -13.32 18.02 -21.95
CA ARG A 595 -14.33 18.46 -20.98
C ARG A 595 -14.49 17.47 -19.83
N GLN A 596 -14.56 16.18 -20.13
CA GLN A 596 -14.67 15.09 -19.15
C GLN A 596 -13.53 15.15 -18.14
N PHE A 597 -12.29 15.14 -18.63
CA PHE A 597 -11.12 15.14 -17.76
C PHE A 597 -10.87 16.48 -17.07
N ALA A 598 -11.22 17.60 -17.71
CA ALA A 598 -11.22 18.90 -17.04
C ALA A 598 -12.23 18.95 -15.89
N ALA A 599 -13.42 18.35 -16.06
CA ALA A 599 -14.40 18.26 -14.99
C ALA A 599 -13.86 17.45 -13.80
N LEU A 600 -13.31 16.26 -14.06
CA LEU A 600 -12.65 15.45 -13.01
C LEU A 600 -11.45 16.17 -12.38
N GLY A 601 -10.68 16.94 -13.16
CA GLY A 601 -9.58 17.74 -12.64
C GLY A 601 -10.05 18.86 -11.70
N CYS A 602 -11.10 19.60 -12.09
CA CYS A 602 -11.72 20.64 -11.25
C CYS A 602 -12.32 20.05 -9.96
N GLY A 603 -13.00 18.91 -10.08
CA GLY A 603 -13.55 18.17 -8.94
C GLY A 603 -12.46 17.76 -7.95
N TYR A 604 -11.35 17.26 -8.47
CA TYR A 604 -10.22 16.80 -7.66
C TYR A 604 -9.54 17.93 -6.88
N ILE A 605 -9.33 19.07 -7.55
CA ILE A 605 -8.74 20.26 -6.95
C ILE A 605 -9.71 20.92 -5.95
N GLY A 606 -11.02 20.64 -6.05
CA GLY A 606 -12.05 21.33 -5.27
C GLY A 606 -12.28 22.76 -5.76
N ASP A 607 -12.18 23.00 -7.07
CA ASP A 607 -12.30 24.34 -7.65
C ASP A 607 -13.74 24.84 -7.65
N THR A 608 -14.10 25.57 -6.59
CA THR A 608 -15.45 26.13 -6.43
C THR A 608 -15.85 27.13 -7.52
N LYS A 609 -14.89 27.69 -8.27
CA LYS A 609 -15.18 28.59 -9.40
C LYS A 609 -15.68 27.84 -10.64
N ALA A 610 -15.53 26.52 -10.68
CA ALA A 610 -16.00 25.69 -11.78
C ALA A 610 -17.47 25.27 -11.65
N VAL A 611 -18.11 25.50 -10.48
CA VAL A 611 -19.43 24.92 -10.16
C VAL A 611 -20.51 25.29 -11.19
N ASP A 612 -20.59 26.56 -11.61
CA ASP A 612 -21.61 26.99 -12.57
C ASP A 612 -21.42 26.32 -13.94
N THR A 613 -20.17 26.27 -14.44
CA THR A 613 -19.86 25.57 -15.69
C THR A 613 -20.10 24.07 -15.58
N LEU A 614 -19.76 23.45 -14.45
CA LEU A 614 -20.04 22.02 -14.21
C LEU A 614 -21.54 21.74 -14.17
N LYS A 615 -22.35 22.65 -13.61
CA LYS A 615 -23.82 22.56 -13.63
C LYS A 615 -24.36 22.55 -15.06
N GLU A 616 -23.81 23.37 -15.95
CA GLU A 616 -24.18 23.34 -17.38
C GLU A 616 -23.82 22.00 -18.04
N LEU A 617 -22.67 21.42 -17.69
CA LEU A 617 -22.20 20.13 -18.22
C LEU A 617 -23.03 18.92 -17.76
N LEU A 618 -23.92 19.06 -16.78
CA LEU A 618 -24.92 18.03 -16.45
C LEU A 618 -25.87 17.73 -17.62
N ASN A 619 -26.00 18.67 -18.56
CA ASN A 619 -26.78 18.53 -19.79
C ASN A 619 -25.89 18.37 -21.04
N ASP A 620 -24.62 17.99 -20.88
CA ASP A 620 -23.73 17.78 -22.02
C ASP A 620 -24.20 16.61 -22.91
N ARG A 621 -23.98 16.76 -24.21
CA ARG A 621 -24.28 15.76 -25.25
C ARG A 621 -23.50 14.45 -25.08
N SER A 622 -22.34 14.49 -24.44
CA SER A 622 -21.57 13.30 -24.08
C SER A 622 -21.96 12.80 -22.69
N GLN A 623 -22.41 11.54 -22.60
CA GLN A 623 -22.72 10.92 -21.31
C GLN A 623 -21.49 10.88 -20.38
N ASN A 624 -20.28 10.68 -20.90
CA ASN A 624 -19.07 10.65 -20.07
C ASN A 624 -18.76 12.03 -19.45
N VAL A 625 -19.10 13.12 -20.15
CA VAL A 625 -18.98 14.48 -19.60
C VAL A 625 -20.01 14.71 -18.50
N ARG A 626 -21.26 14.28 -18.71
CA ARG A 626 -22.31 14.34 -17.67
C ARG A 626 -21.91 13.58 -16.40
N ARG A 627 -21.43 12.33 -16.55
CA ARG A 627 -20.91 11.51 -15.45
C ARG A 627 -19.79 12.22 -14.69
N ALA A 628 -18.80 12.75 -15.42
CA ALA A 628 -17.70 13.50 -14.85
C ALA A 628 -18.15 14.77 -14.13
N ALA A 629 -19.15 15.49 -14.65
CA ALA A 629 -19.72 16.68 -14.01
C ALA A 629 -20.43 16.33 -12.68
N CYS A 630 -21.26 15.28 -12.64
CA CYS A 630 -21.87 14.80 -11.39
C CYS A 630 -20.81 14.44 -10.35
N LEU A 631 -19.82 13.62 -10.73
CA LEU A 631 -18.72 13.23 -9.86
C LEU A 631 -17.93 14.44 -9.35
N ALA A 632 -17.61 15.39 -10.23
CA ALA A 632 -16.84 16.58 -9.88
C ALA A 632 -17.59 17.51 -8.92
N LEU A 633 -18.90 17.72 -9.12
CA LEU A 633 -19.72 18.53 -8.22
C LEU A 633 -19.79 17.91 -6.82
N VAL A 634 -19.99 16.60 -6.72
CA VAL A 634 -19.97 15.89 -5.44
C VAL A 634 -18.59 15.96 -4.77
N ALA A 635 -17.51 15.83 -5.56
CA ALA A 635 -16.13 15.95 -5.07
C ALA A 635 -15.80 17.36 -4.53
N ILE A 636 -16.29 18.42 -5.19
CA ILE A 636 -16.19 19.80 -4.68
C ILE A 636 -16.93 19.91 -3.34
N GLY A 637 -18.15 19.37 -3.26
CA GLY A 637 -18.88 19.16 -2.02
C GLY A 637 -19.31 20.44 -1.28
N ASN A 638 -19.17 21.61 -1.90
CA ASN A 638 -19.76 22.82 -1.35
C ASN A 638 -21.28 22.82 -1.57
N LYS A 639 -22.01 23.60 -0.78
CA LYS A 639 -23.47 23.63 -0.83
C LYS A 639 -24.04 23.84 -2.24
N PRO A 640 -23.59 24.84 -3.05
CA PRO A 640 -24.09 25.02 -4.42
C PRO A 640 -23.85 23.82 -5.35
N ALA A 641 -22.73 23.12 -5.20
CA ALA A 641 -22.43 21.95 -6.01
C ALA A 641 -23.33 20.76 -5.64
N LEU A 642 -23.53 20.51 -4.34
CA LEU A 642 -24.41 19.45 -3.87
C LEU A 642 -25.89 19.73 -4.22
N GLU A 643 -26.35 20.98 -4.10
CA GLU A 643 -27.69 21.39 -4.55
C GLU A 643 -27.89 21.12 -6.05
N SER A 644 -26.88 21.39 -6.88
CA SER A 644 -26.95 21.11 -8.32
C SER A 644 -27.09 19.62 -8.65
N VAL A 645 -26.50 18.74 -7.83
CA VAL A 645 -26.62 17.28 -7.97
C VAL A 645 -27.98 16.81 -7.44
N ALA A 646 -28.48 17.39 -6.36
CA ALA A 646 -29.83 17.11 -5.85
C ALA A 646 -30.92 17.53 -6.86
N ASP A 647 -30.79 18.70 -7.48
CA ASP A 647 -31.65 19.15 -8.57
C ASP A 647 -31.65 18.14 -9.73
N ALA A 648 -30.47 17.62 -10.08
CA ALA A 648 -30.30 16.61 -11.12
C ALA A 648 -30.97 15.27 -10.76
N LEU A 649 -30.93 14.87 -9.48
CA LEU A 649 -31.62 13.68 -8.97
C LEU A 649 -33.14 13.81 -9.03
N LEU A 650 -33.68 15.00 -8.72
CA LEU A 650 -35.14 15.23 -8.65
C LEU A 650 -35.75 15.56 -10.02
N GLY A 651 -35.05 16.34 -10.85
CA GLY A 651 -35.57 16.92 -12.08
C GLY A 651 -34.95 16.41 -13.38
N GLY A 652 -33.89 15.59 -13.30
CA GLY A 652 -33.15 15.10 -14.48
C GLY A 652 -33.90 14.05 -15.31
N ASP A 653 -33.33 13.70 -16.47
CA ASP A 653 -33.71 12.49 -17.22
C ASP A 653 -33.28 11.21 -16.47
N ASP A 654 -33.79 10.04 -16.87
CA ASP A 654 -33.53 8.75 -16.18
C ASP A 654 -32.02 8.50 -15.99
N ASP A 655 -31.21 8.78 -17.02
CA ASP A 655 -29.76 8.66 -16.98
C ASP A 655 -29.13 9.64 -15.98
N LEU A 656 -29.57 10.90 -15.94
CA LEU A 656 -29.00 11.95 -15.09
C LEU A 656 -29.37 11.73 -13.63
N ARG A 657 -30.60 11.28 -13.36
CA ARG A 657 -31.03 10.90 -12.01
C ARG A 657 -30.16 9.77 -11.48
N ARG A 658 -29.96 8.73 -12.29
CA ARG A 658 -29.06 7.62 -11.96
C ARG A 658 -27.63 8.10 -11.68
N MET A 659 -27.07 8.93 -12.57
CA MET A 659 -25.73 9.50 -12.39
C MET A 659 -25.61 10.32 -11.10
N ALA A 660 -26.62 11.14 -10.78
CA ALA A 660 -26.66 11.92 -9.55
C ALA A 660 -26.71 11.01 -8.32
N ALA A 661 -27.57 9.99 -8.30
CA ALA A 661 -27.65 9.02 -7.20
C ALA A 661 -26.34 8.25 -6.99
N GLU A 662 -25.73 7.74 -8.07
CA GLU A 662 -24.45 7.04 -8.00
C GLU A 662 -23.31 7.96 -7.55
N ALA A 663 -23.31 9.24 -7.97
CA ALA A 663 -22.32 10.21 -7.51
C ALA A 663 -22.49 10.55 -6.02
N LEU A 664 -23.72 10.76 -5.54
CA LEU A 664 -24.01 11.06 -4.13
C LEU A 664 -23.56 9.95 -3.19
N ALA A 665 -23.50 8.69 -3.66
CA ALA A 665 -22.95 7.58 -2.89
C ALA A 665 -21.48 7.84 -2.44
N ASN A 666 -20.73 8.65 -3.17
CA ASN A 666 -19.34 9.00 -2.83
C ASN A 666 -19.23 10.07 -1.71
N HIS A 667 -20.34 10.61 -1.20
CA HIS A 667 -20.34 11.66 -0.18
C HIS A 667 -21.09 11.24 1.09
N PRO A 668 -20.38 10.73 2.12
CA PRO A 668 -21.02 10.21 3.33
C PRO A 668 -21.88 11.20 4.12
N GLU A 669 -21.45 12.46 4.24
CA GLU A 669 -22.12 13.43 5.12
C GLU A 669 -23.49 13.88 4.58
N GLU A 670 -23.55 14.31 3.32
CA GLU A 670 -24.79 14.82 2.68
C GLU A 670 -25.43 13.82 1.70
N GLY A 671 -24.62 13.05 0.97
CA GLY A 671 -25.12 12.14 -0.06
C GLY A 671 -25.80 10.89 0.49
N HIS A 672 -25.27 10.28 1.57
CA HIS A 672 -25.91 9.10 2.17
C HIS A 672 -27.30 9.43 2.77
N PRO A 673 -27.50 10.53 3.51
CA PRO A 673 -28.84 10.97 3.92
C PRO A 673 -29.75 11.24 2.73
N THR A 674 -29.26 11.94 1.70
CA THR A 674 -30.05 12.24 0.49
C THR A 674 -30.55 10.96 -0.18
N LEU A 675 -29.72 9.92 -0.29
CA LEU A 675 -30.14 8.62 -0.84
C LEU A 675 -31.17 7.93 0.07
N LYS A 676 -31.01 7.99 1.40
CA LYS A 676 -31.99 7.41 2.33
C LYS A 676 -33.36 8.09 2.21
N GLU A 677 -33.38 9.41 2.12
CA GLU A 677 -34.61 10.19 1.97
C GLU A 677 -35.25 9.95 0.59
N GLY A 678 -34.42 9.97 -0.46
CA GLY A 678 -34.87 9.73 -1.84
C GLY A 678 -35.49 8.36 -2.08
N ALA A 679 -35.12 7.35 -1.29
CA ALA A 679 -35.73 6.02 -1.36
C ALA A 679 -37.22 6.00 -0.97
N PHE A 680 -37.70 7.01 -0.25
CA PHE A 680 -39.08 7.08 0.26
C PHE A 680 -39.86 8.30 -0.26
N LEU A 681 -39.38 8.95 -1.31
CA LEU A 681 -40.13 10.00 -2.02
C LEU A 681 -41.21 9.38 -2.92
N ASP A 682 -42.29 10.13 -3.18
CA ASP A 682 -43.40 9.67 -4.04
C ASP A 682 -43.02 9.55 -5.54
N ASP A 683 -41.81 10.00 -5.94
CA ASP A 683 -41.33 9.92 -7.32
C ASP A 683 -40.61 8.59 -7.59
N ILE A 684 -41.31 7.71 -8.32
CA ILE A 684 -40.88 6.37 -8.75
C ILE A 684 -39.52 6.40 -9.47
N LEU A 685 -39.25 7.42 -10.29
CA LEU A 685 -38.00 7.52 -11.03
C LEU A 685 -36.83 7.93 -10.11
N VAL A 686 -37.10 8.74 -9.08
CA VAL A 686 -36.11 9.04 -8.03
C VAL A 686 -35.79 7.79 -7.23
N GLN A 687 -36.82 7.05 -6.78
CA GLN A 687 -36.62 5.79 -6.06
C GLN A 687 -35.77 4.79 -6.86
N LYS A 688 -36.09 4.61 -8.16
CA LYS A 688 -35.30 3.78 -9.08
C LYS A 688 -33.84 4.24 -9.17
N ALA A 689 -33.60 5.54 -9.33
CA ALA A 689 -32.24 6.10 -9.39
C ALA A 689 -31.47 5.85 -8.08
N VAL A 690 -32.12 6.07 -6.94
CA VAL A 690 -31.56 5.86 -5.60
C VAL A 690 -31.14 4.42 -5.38
N ILE A 691 -31.88 3.43 -5.90
CA ILE A 691 -31.47 2.01 -5.82
C ILE A 691 -30.08 1.79 -6.43
N PHE A 692 -29.76 2.41 -7.57
CA PHE A 692 -28.41 2.30 -8.16
C PHE A 692 -27.33 2.94 -7.27
N GLY A 693 -27.63 4.08 -6.64
CA GLY A 693 -26.75 4.71 -5.65
C GLY A 693 -26.52 3.84 -4.42
N LEU A 694 -27.58 3.23 -3.88
CA LEU A 694 -27.53 2.32 -2.73
C LEU A 694 -26.76 1.02 -3.06
N GLN A 695 -26.97 0.46 -4.25
CA GLN A 695 -26.28 -0.74 -4.73
C GLN A 695 -24.76 -0.54 -4.75
N ARG A 696 -24.32 0.67 -5.12
CA ARG A 696 -22.91 1.05 -5.15
C ARG A 696 -22.25 1.09 -3.77
N LEU A 697 -23.00 1.51 -2.73
CA LEU A 697 -22.46 1.64 -1.36
C LEU A 697 -22.05 0.30 -0.75
N ARG A 698 -22.82 -0.77 -1.01
CA ARG A 698 -22.62 -2.12 -0.45
C ARG A 698 -22.52 -2.14 1.09
N GLU A 699 -23.14 -1.16 1.72
CA GLU A 699 -23.26 -1.10 3.17
C GLU A 699 -24.51 -1.88 3.64
N PRO A 700 -24.52 -2.45 4.85
CA PRO A 700 -25.66 -3.22 5.36
C PRO A 700 -26.96 -2.43 5.32
N TRP A 701 -26.93 -1.17 5.78
CA TRP A 701 -28.11 -0.31 5.79
C TRP A 701 -28.64 0.00 4.38
N ALA A 702 -27.76 0.08 3.37
CA ALA A 702 -28.17 0.32 1.99
C ALA A 702 -28.85 -0.93 1.41
N THR A 703 -28.32 -2.10 1.73
CA THR A 703 -28.89 -3.39 1.34
C THR A 703 -30.28 -3.59 1.96
N GLU A 704 -30.44 -3.28 3.26
CA GLU A 704 -31.74 -3.34 3.96
C GLU A 704 -32.80 -2.46 3.29
N ILE A 705 -32.43 -1.26 2.81
CA ILE A 705 -33.36 -0.39 2.07
C ILE A 705 -33.76 -1.02 0.73
N ILE A 706 -32.82 -1.57 -0.03
CA ILE A 706 -33.12 -2.23 -1.31
C ILE A 706 -34.02 -3.44 -1.10
N GLU A 707 -33.76 -4.25 -0.07
CA GLU A 707 -34.61 -5.40 0.30
C GLU A 707 -36.03 -4.96 0.67
N LYS A 708 -36.15 -3.88 1.44
CA LYS A 708 -37.45 -3.29 1.80
C LYS A 708 -38.22 -2.83 0.57
N LEU A 709 -37.57 -2.08 -0.33
CA LEU A 709 -38.18 -1.64 -1.59
C LEU A 709 -38.60 -2.83 -2.45
N PHE A 710 -37.80 -3.90 -2.52
CA PHE A 710 -38.18 -5.11 -3.25
C PHE A 710 -39.43 -5.81 -2.66
N ALA A 711 -39.58 -5.79 -1.34
CA ALA A 711 -40.66 -6.48 -0.64
C ALA A 711 -41.97 -5.67 -0.59
N GLU A 712 -41.88 -4.39 -0.24
CA GLU A 712 -43.04 -3.55 0.13
C GLU A 712 -43.56 -2.66 -1.02
N GLU A 713 -42.78 -2.39 -2.07
CA GLU A 713 -43.23 -1.53 -3.16
C GLU A 713 -44.25 -2.21 -4.09
N GLU A 714 -45.31 -1.47 -4.39
CA GLU A 714 -46.34 -1.88 -5.35
C GLU A 714 -45.93 -1.55 -6.79
N GLN A 715 -45.10 -0.51 -6.98
CA GLN A 715 -44.70 -0.04 -8.29
C GLN A 715 -43.68 -0.99 -8.93
N TRP A 716 -44.07 -1.62 -10.03
CA TRP A 716 -43.26 -2.64 -10.70
C TRP A 716 -41.86 -2.15 -11.08
N VAL A 717 -41.71 -0.89 -11.51
CA VAL A 717 -40.42 -0.32 -11.94
C VAL A 717 -39.38 -0.32 -10.82
N VAL A 718 -39.79 0.03 -9.60
CA VAL A 718 -38.90 0.13 -8.44
C VAL A 718 -38.59 -1.27 -7.91
N LYS A 719 -39.60 -2.14 -7.89
CA LYS A 719 -39.45 -3.54 -7.51
C LYS A 719 -38.51 -4.30 -8.44
N ASP A 720 -38.62 -4.10 -9.75
CA ASP A 720 -37.74 -4.72 -10.75
C ASP A 720 -36.29 -4.21 -10.59
N ALA A 721 -36.09 -2.90 -10.43
CA ALA A 721 -34.78 -2.31 -10.18
C ALA A 721 -34.13 -2.86 -8.89
N ALA A 722 -34.90 -2.95 -7.79
CA ALA A 722 -34.41 -3.51 -6.54
C ALA A 722 -34.06 -5.00 -6.68
N GLY A 723 -34.90 -5.77 -7.38
CA GLY A 723 -34.64 -7.18 -7.68
C GLY A 723 -33.38 -7.39 -8.52
N GLN A 724 -33.16 -6.54 -9.53
CA GLN A 724 -31.94 -6.55 -10.33
C GLN A 724 -30.71 -6.20 -9.49
N ALA A 725 -30.80 -5.15 -8.67
CA ALA A 725 -29.69 -4.73 -7.80
C ALA A 725 -29.29 -5.85 -6.83
N LEU A 726 -30.25 -6.52 -6.18
CA LEU A 726 -30.00 -7.65 -5.30
C LEU A 726 -29.39 -8.85 -6.05
N LYS A 727 -29.90 -9.15 -7.25
CA LYS A 727 -29.34 -10.20 -8.11
C LYS A 727 -27.88 -9.90 -8.45
N GLU A 728 -27.57 -8.69 -8.90
CA GLU A 728 -26.21 -8.28 -9.25
C GLU A 728 -25.27 -8.27 -8.03
N MET A 729 -25.75 -7.85 -6.86
CA MET A 729 -25.01 -7.91 -5.60
C MET A 729 -24.71 -9.35 -5.16
N SER A 730 -25.54 -10.32 -5.56
CA SER A 730 -25.32 -11.75 -5.27
C SER A 730 -24.33 -12.44 -6.23
N LEU A 731 -24.06 -11.86 -7.40
CA LEU A 731 -23.16 -12.45 -8.38
C LEU A 731 -21.70 -12.44 -7.89
N PRO A 732 -20.90 -13.46 -8.24
CA PRO A 732 -19.47 -13.45 -7.96
C PRO A 732 -18.80 -12.20 -8.51
N ASN A 733 -17.87 -11.63 -7.74
CA ASN A 733 -17.18 -10.41 -8.14
C ASN A 733 -16.30 -10.68 -9.39
N PRO A 734 -16.62 -10.11 -10.57
CA PRO A 734 -15.94 -10.43 -11.83
C PRO A 734 -14.54 -9.80 -11.93
N HIS A 735 -14.20 -8.93 -10.98
CA HIS A 735 -12.91 -8.27 -10.89
C HIS A 735 -11.87 -9.12 -10.14
N ILE A 736 -12.26 -10.24 -9.53
CA ILE A 736 -11.32 -11.12 -8.81
C ILE A 736 -10.28 -11.63 -9.82
N PRO A 737 -8.97 -11.43 -9.56
CA PRO A 737 -7.91 -11.92 -10.45
C PRO A 737 -7.97 -13.43 -10.58
N GLN A 738 -7.95 -13.93 -11.82
CA GLN A 738 -8.02 -15.35 -12.13
C GLN A 738 -6.71 -15.86 -12.71
N ARG A 739 -6.41 -17.14 -12.45
CA ARG A 739 -5.34 -17.84 -13.14
C ARG A 739 -5.74 -18.11 -14.59
N TYR A 740 -5.01 -17.54 -15.54
CA TYR A 740 -5.26 -17.79 -16.96
C TYR A 740 -4.90 -19.24 -17.34
N PRO A 741 -5.79 -19.95 -18.05
CA PRO A 741 -5.43 -21.23 -18.64
C PRO A 741 -4.46 -21.00 -19.81
N PRO A 742 -3.68 -22.03 -20.18
CA PRO A 742 -2.84 -21.94 -21.37
C PRO A 742 -3.70 -21.69 -22.62
N LEU A 743 -3.12 -21.08 -23.66
CA LEU A 743 -3.84 -20.66 -24.88
C LEU A 743 -4.79 -21.72 -25.45
N TYR A 744 -4.34 -22.98 -25.51
CA TYR A 744 -5.12 -24.09 -26.08
C TYR A 744 -6.35 -24.51 -25.26
N ASN A 745 -6.49 -23.99 -24.04
CA ASN A 745 -7.62 -24.22 -23.15
C ASN A 745 -8.49 -22.96 -22.96
N LEU A 746 -8.21 -21.86 -23.67
CA LEU A 746 -9.05 -20.65 -23.60
C LEU A 746 -10.39 -20.90 -24.33
N PRO A 747 -11.55 -20.84 -23.64
CA PRO A 747 -12.83 -21.19 -24.24
C PRO A 747 -13.18 -20.34 -25.48
N TRP A 748 -12.94 -19.03 -25.40
CA TRP A 748 -13.23 -18.12 -26.50
C TRP A 748 -12.29 -18.32 -27.70
N LEU A 749 -11.04 -18.73 -27.45
CA LEU A 749 -10.09 -19.01 -28.53
C LEU A 749 -10.48 -20.31 -29.24
N ILE A 750 -10.90 -21.34 -28.48
CA ILE A 750 -11.45 -22.59 -29.02
C ILE A 750 -12.67 -22.30 -29.90
N ALA A 751 -13.57 -21.44 -29.45
CA ALA A 751 -14.72 -21.01 -30.25
C ALA A 751 -14.28 -20.29 -31.55
N PHE A 752 -13.36 -19.34 -31.44
CA PHE A 752 -12.80 -18.60 -32.60
C PHE A 752 -12.16 -19.52 -33.65
N ALA A 753 -11.43 -20.56 -33.20
CA ALA A 753 -10.83 -21.56 -34.07
C ALA A 753 -11.89 -22.48 -34.71
N GLY A 754 -12.88 -22.91 -33.92
CA GLY A 754 -13.98 -23.75 -34.37
C GLY A 754 -14.81 -23.10 -35.47
N GLU A 755 -15.11 -21.80 -35.35
CA GLU A 755 -15.78 -21.01 -36.39
C GLU A 755 -15.04 -21.01 -37.74
N ARG A 756 -13.71 -21.22 -37.71
CA ARG A 756 -12.84 -21.25 -38.89
C ARG A 756 -12.43 -22.67 -39.31
N GLY A 757 -13.02 -23.70 -38.70
CA GLY A 757 -12.69 -25.10 -38.98
C GLY A 757 -11.26 -25.49 -38.55
N MET A 758 -10.65 -24.74 -37.63
CA MET A 758 -9.30 -24.97 -37.13
C MET A 758 -9.36 -25.68 -35.77
N GLY A 759 -8.42 -26.61 -35.53
CA GLY A 759 -8.19 -27.19 -34.21
C GLY A 759 -7.09 -26.46 -33.45
N ILE A 760 -7.16 -26.41 -32.12
CA ILE A 760 -6.11 -25.82 -31.29
C ILE A 760 -5.27 -26.91 -30.65
N SER A 761 -4.00 -26.98 -31.07
CA SER A 761 -2.98 -27.85 -30.45
C SER A 761 -2.02 -27.02 -29.59
N PRO A 762 -1.47 -27.57 -28.50
CA PRO A 762 -0.49 -26.88 -27.66
C PRO A 762 0.74 -26.38 -28.44
N GLY A 763 1.37 -25.32 -27.92
CA GLY A 763 2.59 -24.75 -28.50
C GLY A 763 2.32 -23.77 -29.64
N LYS A 764 3.07 -23.88 -30.73
CA LYS A 764 3.09 -22.89 -31.82
C LYS A 764 1.73 -22.73 -32.52
N ALA A 765 0.98 -23.82 -32.70
CA ALA A 765 -0.34 -23.77 -33.35
C ALA A 765 -1.34 -22.90 -32.58
N ALA A 766 -1.39 -23.03 -31.25
CA ALA A 766 -2.21 -22.17 -30.41
C ALA A 766 -1.79 -20.69 -30.50
N LEU A 767 -0.48 -20.42 -30.56
CA LEU A 767 0.03 -19.06 -30.72
C LEU A 767 -0.35 -18.46 -32.08
N GLU A 768 -0.25 -19.22 -33.18
CA GLU A 768 -0.63 -18.74 -34.51
C GLU A 768 -2.13 -18.38 -34.59
N ILE A 769 -3.01 -19.21 -34.02
CA ILE A 769 -4.45 -18.94 -33.93
C ILE A 769 -4.71 -17.73 -33.03
N PHE A 770 -4.00 -17.61 -31.92
CA PHE A 770 -4.10 -16.45 -31.02
C PHE A 770 -3.70 -15.15 -31.72
N MET A 771 -2.60 -15.15 -32.47
CA MET A 771 -2.17 -13.99 -33.25
C MET A 771 -3.16 -13.63 -34.35
N LEU A 772 -3.80 -14.64 -34.97
CA LEU A 772 -4.89 -14.41 -35.91
C LEU A 772 -6.09 -13.75 -35.23
N ALA A 773 -6.46 -14.19 -34.03
CA ALA A 773 -7.55 -13.58 -33.25
C ALA A 773 -7.24 -12.13 -32.82
N LEU A 774 -6.00 -11.85 -32.42
CA LEU A 774 -5.57 -10.48 -32.08
C LEU A 774 -5.67 -9.53 -33.29
N LYS A 775 -5.47 -10.04 -34.51
CA LYS A 775 -5.51 -9.24 -35.73
C LYS A 775 -6.92 -9.11 -36.32
N GLU A 776 -7.64 -10.23 -36.44
CA GLU A 776 -8.88 -10.36 -37.22
C GLU A 776 -10.11 -10.71 -36.37
N GLY A 777 -9.96 -10.82 -35.05
CA GLY A 777 -11.06 -11.08 -34.14
C GLY A 777 -12.06 -9.93 -34.02
N SER A 778 -13.21 -10.24 -33.42
CA SER A 778 -14.17 -9.21 -32.98
C SER A 778 -13.54 -8.28 -31.95
N VAL A 779 -14.19 -7.13 -31.66
CA VAL A 779 -13.71 -6.18 -30.64
C VAL A 779 -13.51 -6.89 -29.29
N GLU A 780 -14.48 -7.68 -28.84
CA GLU A 780 -14.38 -8.46 -27.60
C GLU A 780 -13.20 -9.46 -27.62
N GLN A 781 -12.99 -10.14 -28.76
CA GLN A 781 -11.88 -11.09 -28.91
C GLN A 781 -10.51 -10.39 -28.90
N LYS A 782 -10.39 -9.24 -29.56
CA LYS A 782 -9.18 -8.41 -29.53
C LYS A 782 -8.90 -7.88 -28.12
N LEU A 783 -9.92 -7.40 -27.40
CA LEU A 783 -9.80 -6.96 -26.01
C LEU A 783 -9.35 -8.10 -25.09
N ALA A 784 -9.98 -9.27 -25.18
CA ALA A 784 -9.59 -10.45 -24.41
C ALA A 784 -8.16 -10.92 -24.75
N ALA A 785 -7.76 -10.86 -26.03
CA ALA A 785 -6.40 -11.16 -26.45
C ALA A 785 -5.39 -10.17 -25.87
N MET A 786 -5.65 -8.86 -25.91
CA MET A 786 -4.76 -7.85 -25.34
C MET A 786 -4.61 -7.97 -23.82
N GLN A 787 -5.70 -8.30 -23.10
CA GLN A 787 -5.63 -8.59 -21.66
C GLN A 787 -4.68 -9.78 -21.37
N TYR A 788 -4.76 -10.84 -22.18
CA TYR A 788 -3.84 -11.98 -22.09
C TYR A 788 -2.39 -11.58 -22.41
N VAL A 789 -2.16 -10.79 -23.47
CA VAL A 789 -0.82 -10.31 -23.86
C VAL A 789 -0.18 -9.45 -22.77
N GLY A 790 -0.94 -8.59 -22.08
CA GLY A 790 -0.39 -7.81 -20.96
C GLY A 790 0.22 -8.69 -19.86
N LEU A 791 -0.36 -9.88 -19.61
CA LEU A 791 0.06 -10.80 -18.55
C LEU A 791 1.00 -11.91 -19.01
N HIS A 792 0.96 -12.32 -20.28
CA HIS A 792 1.74 -13.47 -20.79
C HIS A 792 2.48 -13.19 -22.09
N GLY A 793 2.43 -11.96 -22.59
CA GLY A 793 3.08 -11.57 -23.84
C GLY A 793 4.59 -11.50 -23.74
N ASN A 794 5.22 -11.38 -24.91
CA ASN A 794 6.65 -11.24 -25.11
C ASN A 794 6.88 -10.25 -26.27
N GLU A 795 8.14 -10.05 -26.66
CA GLU A 795 8.53 -9.09 -27.71
C GLU A 795 7.80 -9.28 -29.05
N THR A 796 7.38 -10.49 -29.42
CA THR A 796 6.70 -10.74 -30.69
C THR A 796 5.33 -10.08 -30.78
N HIS A 797 4.77 -9.66 -29.64
CA HIS A 797 3.46 -9.02 -29.57
C HIS A 797 3.55 -7.49 -29.67
N ILE A 798 4.75 -6.90 -29.57
CA ILE A 798 4.92 -5.43 -29.55
C ILE A 798 4.42 -4.78 -30.84
N LEU A 799 4.86 -5.28 -32.01
CA LEU A 799 4.43 -4.72 -33.30
C LEU A 799 2.91 -4.82 -33.53
N PRO A 800 2.26 -5.98 -33.32
CA PRO A 800 0.80 -6.09 -33.34
C PRO A 800 0.09 -5.07 -32.44
N LEU A 801 0.58 -4.87 -31.21
CA LEU A 801 0.02 -3.88 -30.30
C LEU A 801 0.25 -2.44 -30.77
N TYR A 802 1.42 -2.13 -31.34
CA TYR A 802 1.68 -0.83 -31.95
C TYR A 802 0.73 -0.55 -33.10
N ASN A 803 0.50 -1.52 -34.01
CA ASN A 803 -0.46 -1.34 -35.10
C ASN A 803 -1.85 -1.01 -34.54
N ILE A 804 -2.34 -1.77 -33.55
CA ILE A 804 -3.63 -1.49 -32.91
C ILE A 804 -3.63 -0.09 -32.27
N TYR A 805 -2.58 0.29 -31.53
CA TYR A 805 -2.51 1.59 -30.87
C TYR A 805 -2.55 2.79 -31.86
N TYR A 806 -1.88 2.66 -33.01
CA TYR A 806 -1.77 3.74 -33.99
C TYR A 806 -2.89 3.74 -35.04
N GLU A 807 -3.51 2.59 -35.34
CA GLU A 807 -4.56 2.46 -36.37
C GLU A 807 -5.98 2.49 -35.80
N GLU A 808 -6.21 1.94 -34.60
CA GLU A 808 -7.54 1.82 -34.00
C GLU A 808 -7.88 3.02 -33.08
N VAL A 809 -9.15 3.13 -32.70
CA VAL A 809 -9.67 4.19 -31.81
C VAL A 809 -10.48 3.61 -30.64
N GLY A 810 -10.72 4.41 -29.61
CA GLY A 810 -11.52 4.02 -28.44
C GLY A 810 -10.90 2.88 -27.63
N GLU A 811 -11.73 1.94 -27.19
CA GLU A 811 -11.34 0.87 -26.25
C GLU A 811 -10.20 -0.02 -26.75
N LEU A 812 -10.12 -0.28 -28.06
CA LEU A 812 -9.02 -1.08 -28.62
C LEU A 812 -7.67 -0.39 -28.47
N LYS A 813 -7.64 0.93 -28.70
CA LYS A 813 -6.44 1.74 -28.51
C LYS A 813 -6.03 1.82 -27.05
N ASP A 814 -6.99 1.99 -26.15
CA ASP A 814 -6.75 2.02 -24.71
C ASP A 814 -6.24 0.67 -24.20
N ALA A 815 -6.81 -0.44 -24.66
CA ALA A 815 -6.34 -1.79 -24.32
C ALA A 815 -4.94 -2.09 -24.88
N ALA A 816 -4.63 -1.63 -26.10
CA ALA A 816 -3.29 -1.77 -26.67
C ALA A 816 -2.25 -0.97 -25.87
N TYR A 817 -2.58 0.26 -25.47
CA TYR A 817 -1.73 1.07 -24.61
C TYR A 817 -1.46 0.37 -23.27
N GLU A 818 -2.50 -0.17 -22.62
CA GLU A 818 -2.34 -0.86 -21.34
C GLU A 818 -1.51 -2.15 -21.49
N ALA A 819 -1.72 -2.93 -22.55
CA ALA A 819 -0.89 -4.12 -22.83
C ALA A 819 0.59 -3.75 -23.05
N LEU A 820 0.87 -2.65 -23.76
CA LEU A 820 2.24 -2.13 -23.94
C LEU A 820 2.84 -1.67 -22.61
N LEU A 821 2.05 -1.00 -21.77
CA LEU A 821 2.48 -0.59 -20.43
C LEU A 821 2.85 -1.81 -19.59
N GLN A 822 2.01 -2.85 -19.54
CA GLN A 822 2.30 -4.08 -18.80
C GLN A 822 3.54 -4.82 -19.33
N LEU A 823 3.74 -4.87 -20.65
CA LEU A 823 4.96 -5.42 -21.25
C LEU A 823 6.20 -4.61 -20.87
N SER A 824 6.09 -3.29 -20.77
CA SER A 824 7.21 -2.43 -20.39
C SER A 824 7.64 -2.56 -18.93
N LEU A 825 6.83 -3.18 -18.06
CA LEU A 825 7.22 -3.46 -16.67
C LEU A 825 8.17 -4.67 -16.54
N ARG A 826 8.44 -5.35 -17.66
CA ARG A 826 9.35 -6.49 -17.78
C ARG A 826 10.70 -6.04 -18.33
N ASP A 827 11.65 -6.96 -18.46
CA ASP A 827 12.98 -6.69 -19.02
C ASP A 827 12.97 -6.37 -20.52
N PHE A 828 11.80 -6.29 -21.15
CA PHE A 828 11.65 -5.83 -22.53
C PHE A 828 11.84 -4.32 -22.63
N GLU A 829 12.78 -3.90 -23.48
CA GLU A 829 12.79 -2.52 -23.96
C GLU A 829 11.79 -2.39 -25.11
N LEU A 830 10.86 -1.45 -24.98
CA LEU A 830 9.97 -1.12 -26.09
C LEU A 830 10.75 -0.40 -27.20
N PRO A 831 10.91 -0.99 -28.39
CA PRO A 831 11.55 -0.31 -29.52
C PRO A 831 10.80 0.97 -29.89
N PRO A 832 11.51 2.04 -30.29
CA PRO A 832 10.88 3.25 -30.82
C PRO A 832 9.90 2.92 -31.95
N PRO A 833 8.65 3.44 -31.92
CA PRO A 833 7.65 3.18 -32.95
C PRO A 833 8.13 3.48 -34.38
N ALA A 834 9.01 4.48 -34.54
CA ALA A 834 9.59 4.88 -35.81
C ALA A 834 10.36 3.74 -36.51
N GLN A 835 10.89 2.77 -35.77
CA GLN A 835 11.55 1.59 -36.35
C GLN A 835 10.60 0.71 -37.17
N PHE A 836 9.30 0.80 -36.92
CA PHE A 836 8.25 0.10 -37.67
C PHE A 836 7.49 1.00 -38.65
N GLY A 837 7.96 2.24 -38.86
CA GLY A 837 7.24 3.23 -39.66
C GLY A 837 5.99 3.79 -38.97
N LEU A 838 5.89 3.65 -37.64
CA LEU A 838 4.78 4.13 -36.82
C LEU A 838 5.19 5.33 -35.96
N GLY A 839 4.20 6.04 -35.41
CA GLY A 839 4.42 7.21 -34.58
C GLY A 839 4.49 8.53 -35.35
N ILE A 840 4.54 9.63 -34.62
CA ILE A 840 4.63 10.96 -35.20
C ILE A 840 6.09 11.20 -35.57
N VAL A 841 6.40 11.28 -36.86
CA VAL A 841 7.64 11.88 -37.34
C VAL A 841 7.58 13.35 -36.91
N ARG A 842 8.28 13.69 -35.83
CA ARG A 842 8.42 15.09 -35.39
C ARG A 842 9.45 15.81 -36.23
#